data_AF-A0A167DW41-F1
#
_entry.id   AF-A0A167DW41-F1
#
_cell.length_a   1.000
_cell.length_b   1.000
_cell.length_c   1.000
_cell.angle_alpha   90.00
_cell.angle_beta   90.00
_cell.angle_gamma   90.00
#
_symmetry.space_group_name_H-M   'P 1'
#
loop_
_entity.id
_entity.type
_entity.pdbx_description
1 polymer ?
#
loop_
_entity_poly.entity_id
_entity_poly.type
_entity_poly.pdbx_seq_one_letter_code
_entity_poly.pdbx_strand_id
1 'polypeptide(L)'
;MGAASSSSRPAIPGAYDDTALADIVENPEEYLAQLQDEWLRKHHNALHQAQIPPVASGDEVDWRLYSPPAALADASMVVSEPLTEIISQSITNVKKRAEQQLQREQEQQAARKAVEDAEALKAAKNREPYLPINMDGPKKEKEIDTLPIEIKPDCDTASLTSRRSFIQEQVDRRRKFGFRRLFQRSYETGETAAAGAAREAILQHLENRLSRANVESTAPDSQETLEKLRRNKTVRVPDTQELVECVSCLDDFAKKDLVKVVCHSYCNDCFVRLITAACANEQQWPPKCCLNQIPFRTVLANIPSNLKTTFDQRRSEWEVPIAERVYCHVSECSVMIPPKNINLAKRVARCSQNHSTCTICRRPAHGKNECPEDQEMNMTNRLAEEEGWKRCSKCCALVEHREACQHMTCRCGYQFCYVCCRRWCTCSCTMAQLNELKAAAAVRRTERRRREQQESEELREILAQIEELERREAEIEEQHRIAMHKERARGEILRRQTVEVKYQQLARILEALHETQESIAEWQQEADAKDMAADAKTKQEALEEEHSTELASIKADMAARIADKQAELDADLAARTAKERKIENDYEAQLQEYWAGHQADAAAKEIESAMLPLRQRMDRGYRLWQERQTAELDTCRTALQERLTMREELMYSAKHRLKDRLDDMEMELARRVVAEKRWMEEVFAERRMLLAAAEAAEMVGDADALFGIDLDAPRLKTGHDIGTTI
;
A
#
# COMPACT_ATOMS: atom_id res chain seq x y z
N MET A 1 17.98 -52.43 39.49
CA MET A 1 17.67 -52.04 38.10
C MET A 1 16.29 -51.41 38.10
N GLY A 2 16.23 -50.09 38.23
CA GLY A 2 14.98 -49.34 38.17
C GLY A 2 14.70 -48.93 36.73
N ALA A 3 13.57 -49.36 36.18
CA ALA A 3 13.08 -48.87 34.90
C ALA A 3 12.45 -47.49 35.13
N ALA A 4 13.04 -46.48 34.51
CA ALA A 4 12.53 -45.12 34.52
C ALA A 4 11.21 -45.04 33.74
N SER A 5 10.27 -44.29 34.30
CA SER A 5 9.06 -43.80 33.65
C SER A 5 9.43 -42.92 32.46
N SER A 6 8.97 -43.32 31.27
CA SER A 6 9.08 -42.53 30.05
C SER A 6 8.13 -41.33 30.11
N SER A 7 8.57 -40.22 30.70
CA SER A 7 7.98 -38.92 30.42
C SER A 7 8.61 -38.31 29.17
N SER A 8 7.79 -37.54 28.43
CA SER A 8 8.15 -36.60 27.37
C SER A 8 8.81 -37.17 26.10
N ARG A 9 7.99 -37.73 25.21
CA ARG A 9 8.19 -37.47 23.77
C ARG A 9 7.70 -36.03 23.50
N PRO A 10 8.44 -35.20 22.75
CA PRO A 10 7.94 -33.90 22.34
C PRO A 10 6.66 -34.09 21.50
N ALA A 11 5.63 -33.29 21.79
CA ALA A 11 4.40 -33.29 21.03
C ALA A 11 4.73 -33.02 19.55
N ILE A 12 4.24 -33.88 18.66
CA ILE A 12 4.34 -33.64 17.22
C ILE A 12 3.52 -32.37 16.94
N PRO A 13 4.08 -31.35 16.27
CA PRO A 13 3.32 -30.17 15.88
C PRO A 13 2.11 -30.58 15.04
N GLY A 14 0.90 -30.31 15.53
CA GLY A 14 -0.35 -30.68 14.86
C GLY A 14 -0.93 -32.06 15.22
N ALA A 15 -0.39 -32.79 16.21
CA ALA A 15 -1.05 -33.99 16.72
C ALA A 15 -2.18 -33.60 17.69
N TYR A 16 -3.41 -33.96 17.34
CA TYR A 16 -4.55 -33.87 18.23
C TYR A 16 -4.34 -34.76 19.46
N ASP A 17 -4.59 -34.20 20.63
CA ASP A 17 -4.93 -34.98 21.80
C ASP A 17 -6.30 -35.65 21.59
N ASP A 18 -6.53 -36.81 22.21
CA ASP A 18 -7.79 -37.57 22.05
C ASP A 18 -9.03 -36.72 22.42
N THR A 19 -8.84 -35.69 23.26
CA THR A 19 -9.81 -34.67 23.64
C THR A 19 -10.13 -33.68 22.51
N ALA A 20 -9.15 -33.08 21.83
CA ALA A 20 -9.46 -32.18 20.70
C ALA A 20 -10.10 -32.92 19.52
N LEU A 21 -9.75 -34.19 19.31
CA LEU A 21 -10.38 -34.98 18.24
C LEU A 21 -11.88 -35.19 18.52
N ALA A 22 -12.25 -35.42 19.78
CA ALA A 22 -13.64 -35.53 20.20
C ALA A 22 -14.39 -34.21 20.03
N ASP A 23 -13.79 -33.08 20.44
CA ASP A 23 -14.41 -31.75 20.35
C ASP A 23 -14.65 -31.32 18.89
N ILE A 24 -13.75 -31.65 17.97
CA ILE A 24 -13.90 -31.36 16.52
C ILE A 24 -15.01 -32.19 15.88
N VAL A 25 -15.22 -33.42 16.36
CA VAL A 25 -16.27 -34.30 15.86
C VAL A 25 -17.62 -33.89 16.42
N GLU A 26 -17.71 -33.58 17.72
CA GLU A 26 -18.97 -33.27 18.40
C GLU A 26 -19.42 -31.82 18.15
N ASN A 27 -18.54 -30.83 18.41
CA ASN A 27 -18.82 -29.39 18.37
C ASN A 27 -17.70 -28.58 17.66
N PRO A 28 -17.55 -28.71 16.33
CA PRO A 28 -16.49 -28.03 15.59
C PRO A 28 -16.56 -26.49 15.63
N GLU A 29 -17.75 -25.90 15.82
CA GLU A 29 -17.92 -24.46 15.89
C GLU A 29 -17.34 -23.86 17.18
N GLU A 30 -17.58 -24.52 18.32
CA GLU A 30 -17.00 -24.11 19.61
C GLU A 30 -15.49 -24.27 19.60
N TYR A 31 -14.99 -25.38 19.05
CA TYR A 31 -13.55 -25.60 18.90
C TYR A 31 -12.90 -24.56 17.98
N LEU A 32 -13.54 -24.19 16.86
CA LEU A 32 -13.04 -23.15 15.96
C LEU A 32 -12.98 -21.78 16.65
N ALA A 33 -13.97 -21.44 17.49
CA ALA A 33 -13.97 -20.22 18.28
C ALA A 33 -12.84 -20.23 19.33
N GLN A 34 -12.65 -21.34 20.04
CA GLN A 34 -11.53 -21.49 20.99
C GLN A 34 -10.17 -21.34 20.29
N LEU A 35 -10.01 -21.95 19.11
CA LEU A 35 -8.80 -21.87 18.30
C LEU A 35 -8.53 -20.43 17.82
N GLN A 36 -9.59 -19.67 17.50
CA GLN A 36 -9.48 -18.25 17.20
C GLN A 36 -9.01 -17.42 18.40
N ASP A 37 -9.58 -17.66 19.58
CA ASP A 37 -9.22 -16.94 20.80
C ASP A 37 -7.80 -17.27 21.27
N GLU A 38 -7.36 -18.52 21.10
CA GLU A 38 -5.97 -18.91 21.33
C GLU A 38 -5.01 -18.23 20.37
N TRP A 39 -5.33 -18.19 19.08
CA TRP A 39 -4.53 -17.53 18.07
C TRP A 39 -4.43 -16.01 18.35
N LEU A 40 -5.54 -15.35 18.65
CA LEU A 40 -5.56 -13.93 19.02
C LEU A 40 -4.70 -13.65 20.26
N ARG A 41 -4.76 -14.52 21.27
CA ARG A 41 -3.90 -14.41 22.47
C ARG A 41 -2.41 -14.57 22.11
N LYS A 42 -2.06 -15.56 21.28
CA LYS A 42 -0.67 -15.78 20.83
C LYS A 42 -0.15 -14.60 20.01
N HIS A 43 -0.92 -14.12 19.04
CA HIS A 43 -0.53 -12.97 18.21
C HIS A 43 -0.45 -11.66 19.01
N HIS A 44 -1.41 -11.40 19.90
CA HIS A 44 -1.34 -10.22 20.76
C HIS A 44 -0.08 -10.26 21.64
N ASN A 45 0.26 -11.41 22.21
CA ASN A 45 1.48 -11.57 22.99
C ASN A 45 2.76 -11.43 22.13
N ALA A 46 2.78 -11.97 20.92
CA ALA A 46 3.91 -11.85 20.00
C ALA A 46 4.14 -10.40 19.56
N LEU A 47 3.07 -9.66 19.22
CA LEU A 47 3.13 -8.23 18.91
C LEU A 47 3.57 -7.39 20.11
N HIS A 48 3.17 -7.77 21.33
CA HIS A 48 3.60 -7.10 22.55
C HIS A 48 5.06 -7.42 22.92
N GLN A 49 5.54 -8.63 22.66
CA GLN A 49 6.94 -9.03 22.88
C GLN A 49 7.88 -8.41 21.83
N ALA A 50 7.40 -8.18 20.60
CA ALA A 50 8.14 -7.48 19.57
C ALA A 50 8.27 -5.97 19.81
N GLN A 51 7.43 -5.39 20.69
CA GLN A 51 7.69 -4.09 21.30
C GLN A 51 8.76 -4.26 22.38
N ILE A 52 10.00 -4.49 21.96
CA ILE A 52 11.16 -4.42 22.85
C ILE A 52 11.12 -3.02 23.49
N PRO A 53 11.03 -2.90 24.83
CA PRO A 53 11.12 -1.59 25.47
C PRO A 53 12.45 -0.96 25.06
N PRO A 54 12.51 0.35 24.82
CA PRO A 54 13.77 1.00 24.50
C PRO A 54 14.75 0.66 25.63
N VAL A 55 15.81 -0.07 25.29
CA VAL A 55 16.88 -0.35 26.24
C VAL A 55 17.36 1.01 26.71
N ALA A 56 17.14 1.30 27.98
CA ALA A 56 17.65 2.50 28.61
C ALA A 56 19.16 2.31 28.72
N SER A 57 19.88 2.77 27.70
CA SER A 57 21.33 2.68 27.68
C SER A 57 21.95 3.99 28.16
N GLY A 58 22.72 3.86 29.23
CA GLY A 58 23.88 4.72 29.43
C GLY A 58 25.00 4.21 28.53
N ASP A 59 25.51 5.10 27.69
CA ASP A 59 26.66 4.94 26.79
C ASP A 59 26.51 3.90 25.64
N GLU A 60 25.36 3.85 24.96
CA GLU A 60 25.22 3.07 23.71
C GLU A 60 25.79 3.81 22.50
N VAL A 61 26.65 3.11 21.76
CA VAL A 61 27.07 3.47 20.40
C VAL A 61 25.83 3.67 19.52
N ASP A 62 25.71 4.81 18.84
CA ASP A 62 24.63 5.06 17.88
C ASP A 62 24.85 4.22 16.61
N TRP A 63 24.34 2.99 16.66
CA TRP A 63 24.45 1.99 15.60
C TRP A 63 23.84 2.43 14.27
N ARG A 64 22.95 3.44 14.28
CA ARG A 64 22.28 3.97 13.08
C ARG A 64 23.23 4.71 12.15
N LEU A 65 24.39 5.13 12.66
CA LEU A 65 25.45 5.75 11.86
C LEU A 65 26.27 4.74 11.06
N TYR A 66 26.12 3.45 11.36
CA TYR A 66 26.84 2.36 10.70
C TYR A 66 25.96 1.67 9.66
N SER A 67 26.60 1.14 8.62
CA SER A 67 25.92 0.30 7.63
C SER A 67 25.65 -1.10 8.20
N PRO A 68 24.55 -1.77 7.80
CA PRO A 68 24.29 -3.12 8.27
C PRO A 68 25.35 -4.11 7.75
N PRO A 69 25.66 -5.15 8.54
CA PRO A 69 26.63 -6.17 8.15
C PRO A 69 26.17 -6.93 6.89
N ALA A 70 27.13 -7.24 6.02
CA ALA A 70 26.87 -7.91 4.74
C ALA A 70 26.23 -9.30 4.93
N ALA A 71 26.55 -9.97 6.04
CA ALA A 71 25.98 -11.27 6.41
C ALA A 71 24.43 -11.26 6.43
N LEU A 72 23.79 -10.14 6.79
CA LEU A 72 22.32 -10.04 6.81
C LEU A 72 21.68 -10.25 5.43
N ALA A 73 22.39 -9.92 4.36
CA ALA A 73 21.91 -10.08 2.99
C ALA A 73 22.14 -11.50 2.43
N ASP A 74 22.91 -12.35 3.12
CA ASP A 74 23.15 -13.72 2.69
C ASP A 74 21.90 -14.58 2.93
N ALA A 75 21.22 -14.94 1.85
CA ALA A 75 20.05 -15.81 1.86
C ALA A 75 20.33 -17.18 1.22
N SER A 76 21.60 -17.59 1.10
CA SER A 76 22.01 -18.81 0.38
C SER A 76 21.36 -20.10 0.88
N MET A 77 20.95 -20.16 2.15
CA MET A 77 20.30 -21.33 2.75
C MET A 77 18.76 -21.35 2.60
N VAL A 78 18.16 -20.30 2.03
CA VAL A 78 16.71 -20.16 1.91
C VAL A 78 16.27 -20.31 0.46
N VAL A 79 15.44 -21.32 0.20
CA VAL A 79 14.82 -21.60 -1.11
C VAL A 79 13.33 -21.16 -1.15
N SER A 80 12.77 -20.77 0.00
CA SER A 80 11.36 -20.38 0.13
C SER A 80 11.16 -18.93 -0.33
N GLU A 81 10.34 -18.74 -1.37
CA GLU A 81 10.02 -17.42 -1.94
C GLU A 81 9.47 -16.41 -0.90
N PRO A 82 8.52 -16.76 0.00
CA PRO A 82 8.07 -15.86 1.06
C PRO A 82 9.19 -15.38 1.99
N LEU A 83 10.14 -16.27 2.33
CA LEU A 83 11.25 -15.92 3.22
C LEU A 83 12.27 -15.02 2.52
N THR A 84 12.53 -15.24 1.23
CA THR A 84 13.42 -14.35 0.45
C THR A 84 12.89 -12.93 0.39
N GLU A 85 11.58 -12.75 0.20
CA GLU A 85 10.94 -11.44 0.25
C GLU A 85 11.08 -10.80 1.65
N ILE A 86 10.76 -11.55 2.71
CA ILE A 86 10.90 -11.09 4.10
C ILE A 86 12.33 -10.64 4.42
N ILE A 87 13.35 -11.37 3.96
CA ILE A 87 14.77 -11.04 4.19
C ILE A 87 15.12 -9.69 3.57
N SER A 88 14.70 -9.45 2.32
CA SER A 88 14.98 -8.19 1.62
C SER A 88 14.20 -7.00 2.19
N GLN A 89 12.93 -7.24 2.54
CA GLN A 89 12.03 -6.23 3.07
C GLN A 89 12.43 -5.81 4.49
N SER A 90 12.86 -6.74 5.34
CA SER A 90 13.24 -6.44 6.72
C SER A 90 14.41 -5.47 6.80
N ILE A 91 15.45 -5.68 6.00
CA ILE A 91 16.63 -4.79 5.93
C ILE A 91 16.20 -3.39 5.48
N THR A 92 15.33 -3.31 4.48
CA THR A 92 14.82 -2.04 3.94
C THR A 92 13.96 -1.29 4.96
N ASN A 93 13.10 -2.01 5.68
CA ASN A 93 12.24 -1.44 6.73
C ASN A 93 13.05 -0.87 7.88
N VAL A 94 14.03 -1.63 8.39
CA VAL A 94 14.88 -1.19 9.51
C VAL A 94 15.74 0.00 9.09
N LYS A 95 16.34 -0.02 7.89
CA LYS A 95 17.07 1.15 7.34
C LYS A 95 16.21 2.40 7.30
N LYS A 96 15.03 2.31 6.69
CA LYS A 96 14.10 3.43 6.60
C LYS A 96 13.65 3.93 7.98
N ARG A 97 13.42 3.02 8.93
CA ARG A 97 13.06 3.35 10.32
C ARG A 97 14.20 4.08 11.03
N ALA A 98 15.43 3.60 10.91
CA ALA A 98 16.62 4.22 11.49
C ALA A 98 16.87 5.63 10.93
N GLU A 99 16.80 5.79 9.61
CA GLU A 99 16.94 7.10 8.93
C GLU A 99 15.88 8.10 9.41
N GLN A 100 14.61 7.66 9.51
CA GLN A 100 13.52 8.50 9.99
C GLN A 100 13.68 8.91 11.46
N GLN A 101 14.16 7.99 12.31
CA GLN A 101 14.43 8.29 13.72
C GLN A 101 15.57 9.30 13.85
N LEU A 102 16.68 9.09 13.14
CA LEU A 102 17.82 10.00 13.13
C LEU A 102 17.42 11.40 12.63
N GLN A 103 16.64 11.49 11.55
CA GLN A 103 16.16 12.76 11.03
C GLN A 103 15.30 13.51 12.06
N ARG A 104 14.37 12.82 12.73
CA ARG A 104 13.54 13.42 13.79
C ARG A 104 14.37 13.91 14.96
N GLU A 105 15.38 13.16 15.39
CA GLU A 105 16.26 13.54 16.47
C GLU A 105 17.12 14.76 16.09
N GLN A 106 17.64 14.81 14.86
CA GLN A 106 18.37 15.98 14.34
C GLN A 106 17.47 17.22 14.27
N GLU A 107 16.23 17.09 13.82
CA GLU A 107 15.25 18.18 13.81
C GLU A 107 14.94 18.67 15.24
N GLN A 108 14.78 17.75 16.20
CA GLN A 108 14.58 18.10 17.61
C GLN A 108 15.82 18.79 18.22
N GLN A 109 17.03 18.31 17.94
CA GLN A 109 18.25 18.94 18.41
C GLN A 109 18.48 20.32 17.79
N ALA A 110 18.20 20.48 16.49
CA ALA A 110 18.24 21.77 15.81
C ALA A 110 17.21 22.75 16.39
N ALA A 111 16.01 22.28 16.72
CA ALA A 111 15.00 23.08 17.39
C ALA A 111 15.45 23.50 18.80
N ARG A 112 16.06 22.60 19.58
CA ARG A 112 16.63 22.92 20.90
C ARG A 112 17.75 23.96 20.80
N LYS A 113 18.72 23.76 19.90
CA LYS A 113 19.79 24.74 19.65
C LYS A 113 19.24 26.09 19.19
N ALA A 114 18.22 26.11 18.34
CA ALA A 114 17.59 27.35 17.91
C ALA A 114 16.91 28.11 19.07
N VAL A 115 16.34 27.39 20.04
CA VAL A 115 15.79 27.99 21.27
C VAL A 115 16.93 28.53 22.14
N GLU A 116 17.98 27.74 22.37
CA GLU A 116 19.16 28.16 23.16
C GLU A 116 19.85 29.39 22.54
N ASP A 117 20.05 29.40 21.23
CA ASP A 117 20.64 30.53 20.49
C ASP A 117 19.74 31.76 20.56
N ALA A 118 18.41 31.60 20.48
CA ALA A 118 17.46 32.69 20.64
C ALA A 118 17.46 33.25 22.08
N GLU A 119 17.62 32.40 23.08
CA GLU A 119 17.80 32.80 24.48
C GLU A 119 19.15 33.51 24.69
N ALA A 120 20.23 32.99 24.12
CA ALA A 120 21.56 33.61 24.16
C ALA A 120 21.57 34.99 23.48
N LEU A 121 20.88 35.14 22.33
CA LEU A 121 20.71 36.42 21.64
C LEU A 121 19.88 37.42 22.47
N LYS A 122 18.85 36.96 23.18
CA LYS A 122 18.09 37.80 24.12
C LYS A 122 18.94 38.20 25.33
N ALA A 123 19.74 37.29 25.87
CA ALA A 123 20.66 37.57 26.97
C ALA A 123 21.78 38.56 26.56
N ALA A 124 22.29 38.45 25.33
CA ALA A 124 23.29 39.37 24.78
C ALA A 124 22.73 40.80 24.59
N LYS A 125 21.44 40.95 24.24
CA LYS A 125 20.77 42.26 24.16
C LYS A 125 20.56 42.92 25.52
N ASN A 126 20.58 42.15 26.62
CA ASN A 126 20.35 42.63 27.98
C ASN A 126 21.64 42.95 28.76
N ARG A 127 22.83 42.80 28.16
CA ARG A 127 24.10 43.23 28.79
C ARG A 127 24.40 44.66 28.38
N GLU A 128 24.35 45.59 29.34
CA GLU A 128 24.79 46.98 29.16
C GLU A 128 26.27 47.04 28.71
N PRO A 129 26.65 47.97 27.82
CA PRO A 129 28.02 48.09 27.35
C PRO A 129 28.93 48.62 28.47
N TYR A 130 29.89 47.80 28.90
CA TYR A 130 30.97 48.25 29.78
C TYR A 130 31.90 49.19 28.99
N LEU A 131 32.05 50.43 29.46
CA LEU A 131 32.93 51.44 28.88
C LEU A 131 34.40 51.00 28.97
N PRO A 132 35.21 51.14 27.90
CA PRO A 132 36.65 50.91 27.96
C PRO A 132 37.33 52.00 28.80
N ILE A 133 38.13 51.58 29.78
CA ILE A 133 39.00 52.47 30.56
C ILE A 133 40.17 52.90 29.65
N ASN A 134 40.19 54.19 29.30
CA ASN A 134 41.32 54.84 28.63
C ASN A 134 42.37 55.22 29.68
N MET A 135 43.59 54.69 29.55
CA MET A 135 44.76 55.15 30.28
C MET A 135 45.70 55.83 29.28
N ASP A 136 45.73 57.16 29.29
CA ASP A 136 46.69 57.96 28.52
C ASP A 136 47.93 58.31 29.37
N GLY A 137 49.12 58.11 28.79
CA GLY A 137 50.38 58.78 29.17
C GLY A 137 51.66 57.94 29.00
N PRO A 138 52.85 58.55 28.79
CA PRO A 138 53.26 59.16 27.52
C PRO A 138 54.67 58.78 27.00
N LYS A 139 54.83 58.80 25.66
CA LYS A 139 55.99 59.19 24.80
C LYS A 139 57.38 58.53 24.93
N LYS A 140 57.88 57.94 23.81
CA LYS A 140 58.98 58.44 22.92
C LYS A 140 59.27 57.41 21.79
N GLU A 141 59.11 57.79 20.51
CA GLU A 141 60.17 58.05 19.48
C GLU A 141 61.04 56.82 19.15
N LYS A 142 61.35 56.37 17.92
CA LYS A 142 61.25 56.83 16.52
C LYS A 142 61.72 55.70 15.58
N GLU A 143 61.00 55.50 14.47
CA GLU A 143 61.48 55.29 13.08
C GLU A 143 62.47 54.16 12.65
N ILE A 144 61.98 53.34 11.69
CA ILE A 144 62.59 52.91 10.39
C ILE A 144 63.76 51.88 10.49
N ASP A 145 63.92 50.79 9.72
CA ASP A 145 63.42 50.23 8.45
C ASP A 145 63.71 48.71 8.47
N THR A 146 63.00 47.89 7.68
CA THR A 146 63.57 46.90 6.72
C THR A 146 62.54 45.82 6.31
N LEU A 147 62.47 45.60 5.00
CA LEU A 147 61.73 44.55 4.26
C LEU A 147 62.23 43.13 4.58
N PRO A 148 61.43 42.11 4.24
CA PRO A 148 61.97 40.95 3.49
C PRO A 148 61.00 40.54 2.36
N ILE A 149 61.36 40.64 1.08
CA ILE A 149 62.09 39.66 0.24
C ILE A 149 61.53 38.23 0.33
N GLU A 150 60.90 37.82 -0.78
CA GLU A 150 60.52 36.46 -1.13
C GLU A 150 61.74 35.60 -1.52
N ILE A 151 61.75 34.34 -1.10
CA ILE A 151 62.50 33.26 -1.76
C ILE A 151 61.59 32.02 -1.84
N LYS A 152 61.31 31.57 -3.07
CA LYS A 152 60.63 30.32 -3.43
C LYS A 152 61.50 29.08 -3.16
N PRO A 153 60.90 27.88 -3.21
CA PRO A 153 61.38 26.90 -4.19
C PRO A 153 60.25 26.30 -5.07
N ASP A 154 60.61 26.08 -6.34
CA ASP A 154 59.84 25.50 -7.46
C ASP A 154 59.70 23.95 -7.33
N CYS A 155 58.54 23.33 -7.70
CA CYS A 155 58.24 22.51 -8.91
C CYS A 155 59.12 21.23 -9.07
N ASP A 156 58.67 20.01 -9.37
CA ASP A 156 57.58 19.42 -10.17
C ASP A 156 57.30 17.98 -9.66
N THR A 157 56.11 17.37 -9.76
CA THR A 157 55.62 16.66 -10.97
C THR A 157 54.24 16.01 -10.71
N ALA A 158 53.33 16.14 -11.70
CA ALA A 158 52.24 15.22 -12.09
C ALA A 158 51.10 14.89 -11.10
N SER A 159 49.82 14.81 -11.45
CA SER A 159 49.05 15.15 -12.65
C SER A 159 47.55 14.91 -12.38
N LEU A 160 46.70 15.57 -13.17
CA LEU A 160 45.32 15.23 -13.55
C LEU A 160 44.11 15.59 -12.67
N THR A 161 43.07 16.02 -13.39
CA THR A 161 41.64 16.09 -13.07
C THR A 161 41.16 17.18 -12.10
N SER A 162 40.86 18.36 -12.65
CA SER A 162 39.47 18.87 -12.71
C SER A 162 39.44 20.28 -13.32
N ARG A 163 39.69 20.36 -14.63
CA ARG A 163 39.17 21.47 -15.44
C ARG A 163 37.79 21.08 -15.93
N ARG A 164 36.77 21.34 -15.12
CA ARG A 164 35.40 21.61 -15.59
C ARG A 164 34.64 22.30 -14.48
N SER A 165 33.82 23.27 -14.86
CA SER A 165 32.89 24.05 -14.04
C SER A 165 33.48 25.10 -13.09
N PHE A 166 34.03 26.19 -13.64
CA PHE A 166 33.93 27.50 -12.98
C PHE A 166 33.88 28.70 -13.95
N ILE A 167 33.42 28.49 -15.19
CA ILE A 167 32.88 29.53 -16.08
C ILE A 167 31.72 28.90 -16.86
N GLN A 168 30.61 28.60 -16.16
CA GLN A 168 29.30 28.31 -16.75
C GLN A 168 28.21 28.58 -15.70
N GLU A 169 28.36 29.65 -14.91
CA GLU A 169 27.34 30.01 -13.92
C GLU A 169 27.15 31.53 -13.79
N GLN A 170 27.28 32.25 -14.89
CA GLN A 170 26.80 33.64 -15.00
C GLN A 170 26.15 34.01 -16.34
N VAL A 171 25.88 33.05 -17.23
CA VAL A 171 25.16 33.31 -18.50
C VAL A 171 23.77 32.67 -18.56
N ASP A 172 23.42 31.75 -17.64
CA ASP A 172 22.08 31.13 -17.60
C ASP A 172 21.07 31.76 -16.63
N ARG A 173 21.40 32.92 -16.04
CA ARG A 173 20.44 33.73 -15.27
C ARG A 173 19.80 34.89 -16.05
N ARG A 174 20.11 35.08 -17.33
CA ARG A 174 19.51 36.14 -18.18
C ARG A 174 18.63 35.66 -19.34
N ARG A 175 18.33 34.36 -19.46
CA ARG A 175 17.39 33.81 -20.48
C ARG A 175 16.15 33.10 -19.92
N LYS A 176 15.84 33.26 -18.62
CA LYS A 176 14.61 32.75 -17.99
C LYS A 176 13.65 33.84 -17.48
N PHE A 177 13.79 35.08 -17.93
CA PHE A 177 12.87 36.19 -17.64
C PHE A 177 12.18 36.77 -18.89
N GLY A 178 11.80 35.90 -19.83
CA GLY A 178 11.10 36.30 -21.07
C GLY A 178 9.75 35.61 -21.34
N PHE A 179 9.35 34.60 -20.55
CA PHE A 179 8.14 33.81 -20.86
C PHE A 179 7.09 33.72 -19.75
N ARG A 180 7.35 34.22 -18.54
CA ARG A 180 6.32 34.33 -17.48
C ARG A 180 5.51 35.63 -17.49
N ARG A 181 5.83 36.59 -18.36
CA ARG A 181 5.10 37.88 -18.45
C ARG A 181 4.08 37.96 -19.60
N LEU A 182 3.83 36.86 -20.32
CA LEU A 182 2.87 36.79 -21.43
C LEU A 182 1.51 36.17 -21.03
N PHE A 183 1.42 35.48 -19.88
CA PHE A 183 0.20 34.78 -19.45
C PHE A 183 -0.40 35.29 -18.13
N GLN A 184 0.04 36.46 -17.66
CA GLN A 184 -0.61 37.17 -16.56
C GLN A 184 -0.80 38.62 -16.97
N ARG A 185 -1.91 38.91 -17.65
CA ARG A 185 -2.35 40.28 -17.87
C ARG A 185 -3.88 40.34 -17.85
N SER A 186 -4.40 41.15 -16.94
CA SER A 186 -5.80 41.47 -16.73
C SER A 186 -6.38 42.24 -17.93
N TYR A 187 -7.66 42.00 -18.18
CA TYR A 187 -8.48 42.49 -19.28
C TYR A 187 -9.01 43.91 -19.05
N GLU A 188 -8.15 44.92 -18.87
CA GLU A 188 -8.67 46.29 -18.63
C GLU A 188 -7.95 47.45 -19.36
N THR A 189 -7.05 47.20 -20.31
CA THR A 189 -6.56 48.30 -21.18
C THR A 189 -6.40 47.83 -22.62
N GLY A 190 -7.11 48.50 -23.54
CA GLY A 190 -7.16 48.18 -24.97
C GLY A 190 -5.77 48.07 -25.60
N GLU A 191 -5.53 46.95 -26.29
CA GLU A 191 -4.28 46.67 -26.98
C GLU A 191 -4.20 47.47 -28.30
N THR A 192 -3.03 48.02 -28.62
CA THR A 192 -2.78 48.69 -29.90
C THR A 192 -2.88 47.70 -31.06
N ALA A 193 -3.50 48.11 -32.18
CA ALA A 193 -3.85 47.27 -33.34
C ALA A 193 -2.72 46.37 -33.89
N ALA A 194 -1.45 46.77 -33.76
CA ALA A 194 -0.30 45.97 -34.21
C ALA A 194 -0.03 44.73 -33.34
N ALA A 195 -0.26 44.81 -32.02
CA ALA A 195 -0.08 43.68 -31.11
C ALA A 195 -1.21 42.66 -31.23
N GLY A 196 -2.44 43.13 -31.51
CA GLY A 196 -3.58 42.28 -31.83
C GLY A 196 -3.37 41.50 -33.13
N ALA A 197 -2.92 42.18 -34.21
CA ALA A 197 -2.65 41.53 -35.49
C ALA A 197 -1.55 40.45 -35.43
N ALA A 198 -0.49 40.69 -34.64
CA ALA A 198 0.57 39.70 -34.44
C ALA A 198 0.09 38.46 -33.68
N ARG A 199 -0.81 38.63 -32.70
CA ARG A 199 -1.44 37.49 -32.00
C ARG A 199 -2.42 36.74 -32.89
N GLU A 200 -3.23 37.44 -33.68
CA GLU A 200 -4.17 36.84 -34.64
C GLU A 200 -3.43 35.97 -35.66
N ALA A 201 -2.30 36.45 -36.20
CA ALA A 201 -1.47 35.70 -37.14
C ALA A 201 -0.84 34.44 -36.52
N ILE A 202 -0.40 34.51 -35.26
CA ILE A 202 0.15 33.37 -34.53
C ILE A 202 -0.96 32.34 -34.21
N LEU A 203 -2.15 32.79 -33.84
CA LEU A 203 -3.31 31.93 -33.58
C LEU A 203 -3.77 31.21 -34.86
N GLN A 204 -3.86 31.91 -35.99
CA GLN A 204 -4.19 31.29 -37.29
C GLN A 204 -3.14 30.27 -37.75
N HIS A 205 -1.86 30.55 -37.49
CA HIS A 205 -0.78 29.61 -37.83
C HIS A 205 -0.82 28.34 -36.94
N LEU A 206 -1.23 28.48 -35.67
CA LEU A 206 -1.46 27.36 -34.75
C LEU A 206 -2.70 26.55 -35.15
N GLU A 207 -3.80 27.21 -35.49
CA GLU A 207 -5.04 26.56 -35.98
C GLU A 207 -4.78 25.72 -37.23
N ASN A 208 -4.08 26.27 -38.23
CA ASN A 208 -3.75 25.54 -39.46
C ASN A 208 -2.80 24.35 -39.24
N ARG A 209 -1.95 24.39 -38.21
CA ARG A 209 -1.08 23.26 -37.86
C ARG A 209 -1.84 22.16 -37.12
N LEU A 210 -2.79 22.53 -36.27
CA LEU A 210 -3.63 21.60 -35.52
C LEU A 210 -4.65 20.88 -36.43
N SER A 211 -5.20 21.57 -37.43
CA SER A 211 -6.09 20.94 -38.42
C SER A 211 -5.41 19.97 -39.39
N ARG A 212 -4.06 19.95 -39.43
CA ARG A 212 -3.27 19.05 -40.29
C ARG A 212 -2.60 17.89 -39.53
N ALA A 213 -2.67 17.88 -38.20
CA ALA A 213 -2.08 16.82 -37.38
C ALA A 213 -3.13 15.73 -37.08
N ASN A 214 -2.79 14.46 -37.32
CA ASN A 214 -3.68 13.35 -36.97
C ASN A 214 -3.55 13.04 -35.47
N VAL A 215 -4.62 13.30 -34.71
CA VAL A 215 -4.62 13.35 -33.23
C VAL A 215 -4.47 11.97 -32.57
N GLU A 216 -4.68 10.88 -33.31
CA GLU A 216 -4.56 9.51 -32.78
C GLU A 216 -3.12 8.99 -32.67
N SER A 217 -2.11 9.70 -33.21
CA SER A 217 -0.72 9.21 -33.26
C SER A 217 0.27 9.96 -32.34
N THR A 218 -0.18 10.79 -31.40
CA THR A 218 0.74 11.61 -30.58
C THR A 218 0.73 11.26 -29.09
N ALA A 219 1.94 11.20 -28.52
CA ALA A 219 2.30 10.77 -27.17
C ALA A 219 1.48 11.44 -26.03
N PRO A 220 1.32 10.78 -24.86
CA PRO A 220 0.38 11.20 -23.80
C PRO A 220 0.59 12.64 -23.27
N ASP A 221 1.81 13.16 -23.23
CA ASP A 221 2.09 14.56 -22.81
C ASP A 221 1.45 15.63 -23.72
N SER A 222 1.13 15.27 -24.97
CA SER A 222 0.50 16.19 -25.94
C SER A 222 -1.02 16.27 -25.80
N GLN A 223 -1.67 15.34 -25.08
CA GLN A 223 -3.10 15.36 -24.82
C GLN A 223 -3.47 16.36 -23.71
N GLU A 224 -2.67 16.44 -22.65
CA GLU A 224 -2.91 17.37 -21.53
C GLU A 224 -2.77 18.84 -21.96
N THR A 225 -1.87 19.12 -22.92
CA THR A 225 -1.68 20.45 -23.49
C THR A 225 -2.83 20.87 -24.42
N LEU A 226 -3.40 19.93 -25.19
CA LEU A 226 -4.60 20.16 -26.01
C LEU A 226 -5.86 20.42 -25.18
N GLU A 227 -6.03 19.72 -24.05
CA GLU A 227 -7.15 19.97 -23.13
C GLU A 227 -7.07 21.32 -22.43
N LYS A 228 -5.87 21.77 -22.06
CA LYS A 228 -5.63 23.10 -21.49
C LYS A 228 -5.95 24.21 -22.51
N LEU A 229 -5.69 23.97 -23.80
CA LEU A 229 -6.05 24.89 -24.87
C LEU A 229 -7.56 24.93 -25.14
N ARG A 230 -8.27 23.79 -25.07
CA ARG A 230 -9.74 23.71 -25.17
C ARG A 230 -10.45 24.46 -24.03
N ARG A 231 -9.92 24.37 -22.80
CA ARG A 231 -10.47 25.07 -21.62
C ARG A 231 -10.39 26.60 -21.71
N ASN A 232 -9.39 27.14 -22.41
CA ASN A 232 -9.14 28.57 -22.48
C ASN A 232 -9.89 29.30 -23.63
N LYS A 233 -10.68 28.59 -24.45
CA LYS A 233 -11.55 29.16 -25.53
C LYS A 233 -10.83 30.07 -26.56
N THR A 234 -9.51 29.98 -26.70
CA THR A 234 -8.75 30.85 -27.62
C THR A 234 -8.63 30.32 -29.05
N VAL A 235 -9.04 29.08 -29.33
CA VAL A 235 -8.88 28.41 -30.65
C VAL A 235 -10.14 27.60 -30.98
N ARG A 236 -10.66 27.70 -32.21
CA ARG A 236 -11.80 26.89 -32.70
C ARG A 236 -11.30 25.56 -33.29
N VAL A 237 -11.51 24.47 -32.55
CA VAL A 237 -11.30 23.10 -33.05
C VAL A 237 -12.58 22.63 -33.78
N PRO A 238 -12.52 21.99 -34.96
CA PRO A 238 -13.69 21.41 -35.60
C PRO A 238 -14.34 20.35 -34.71
N ASP A 239 -15.67 20.37 -34.63
CA ASP A 239 -16.48 19.44 -33.84
C ASP A 239 -16.29 18.02 -34.39
N THR A 240 -15.59 17.17 -33.65
CA THR A 240 -15.52 15.74 -33.95
C THR A 240 -16.95 15.22 -33.82
N GLN A 241 -17.58 14.86 -34.94
CA GLN A 241 -18.90 14.23 -34.89
C GLN A 241 -18.77 12.98 -34.02
N GLU A 242 -19.41 12.99 -32.84
CA GLU A 242 -19.54 11.81 -32.00
C GLU A 242 -20.29 10.74 -32.80
N LEU A 243 -19.53 9.79 -33.34
CA LEU A 243 -20.07 8.56 -33.91
C LEU A 243 -20.53 7.69 -32.76
N VAL A 244 -21.75 7.17 -32.87
CA VAL A 244 -22.37 6.32 -31.86
C VAL A 244 -22.79 5.03 -32.55
N GLU A 245 -22.45 3.90 -31.93
CA GLU A 245 -22.70 2.57 -32.46
C GLU A 245 -24.19 2.19 -32.35
N CYS A 246 -24.73 1.58 -33.41
CA CYS A 246 -26.07 0.97 -33.39
C CYS A 246 -26.02 -0.42 -32.74
N VAL A 247 -26.79 -0.65 -31.69
CA VAL A 247 -26.79 -1.94 -30.94
C VAL A 247 -27.21 -3.15 -31.77
N SER A 248 -27.87 -2.96 -32.91
CA SER A 248 -28.42 -4.06 -33.72
C SER A 248 -27.55 -4.46 -34.91
N CYS A 249 -26.87 -3.51 -35.56
CA CYS A 249 -25.99 -3.82 -36.69
C CYS A 249 -24.50 -3.63 -36.35
N LEU A 250 -24.19 -3.01 -35.20
CA LEU A 250 -22.85 -2.72 -34.72
C LEU A 250 -22.06 -1.75 -35.62
N ASP A 251 -22.77 -1.01 -36.47
CA ASP A 251 -22.19 0.04 -37.31
C ASP A 251 -22.29 1.41 -36.61
N ASP A 252 -21.30 2.26 -36.88
CA ASP A 252 -21.19 3.62 -36.35
C ASP A 252 -21.98 4.64 -37.19
N PHE A 253 -22.85 5.41 -36.53
CA PHE A 253 -23.64 6.46 -37.18
C PHE A 253 -23.47 7.80 -36.47
N ALA A 254 -23.72 8.89 -37.20
CA ALA A 254 -23.85 10.19 -36.57
C ALA A 254 -25.05 10.21 -35.61
N LYS A 255 -24.88 10.82 -34.44
CA LYS A 255 -25.92 10.94 -33.38
C LYS A 255 -27.28 11.46 -33.86
N LYS A 256 -27.34 12.17 -34.99
CA LYS A 256 -28.56 12.71 -35.60
C LYS A 256 -29.38 11.67 -36.36
N ASP A 257 -28.73 10.59 -36.82
CA ASP A 257 -29.34 9.54 -37.64
C ASP A 257 -29.74 8.30 -36.80
N LEU A 258 -29.59 8.40 -35.48
CA LEU A 258 -29.93 7.35 -34.52
C LEU A 258 -31.21 7.66 -33.76
N VAL A 259 -32.02 6.63 -33.58
CA VAL A 259 -33.19 6.62 -32.68
C VAL A 259 -32.71 6.19 -31.30
N LYS A 260 -32.66 7.14 -30.36
CA LYS A 260 -32.32 6.87 -28.96
C LYS A 260 -33.55 6.33 -28.21
N VAL A 261 -33.45 5.12 -27.68
CA VAL A 261 -34.38 4.58 -26.69
C VAL A 261 -33.75 4.61 -25.29
N VAL A 262 -34.48 4.18 -24.26
CA VAL A 262 -34.04 4.30 -22.85
C VAL A 262 -32.70 3.58 -22.60
N CYS A 263 -32.53 2.40 -23.21
CA CYS A 263 -31.35 1.53 -23.01
C CYS A 263 -30.25 1.70 -24.06
N HIS A 264 -30.62 1.87 -25.34
CA HIS A 264 -29.68 1.77 -26.46
C HIS A 264 -30.03 2.74 -27.60
N SER A 265 -29.15 2.84 -28.59
CA SER A 265 -29.36 3.62 -29.82
C SER A 265 -29.45 2.67 -31.03
N TYR A 266 -30.39 2.95 -31.93
CA TYR A 266 -30.61 2.16 -33.15
C TYR A 266 -30.52 3.07 -34.38
N CYS A 267 -29.92 2.62 -35.47
CA CYS A 267 -30.13 3.26 -36.77
C CYS A 267 -31.60 3.10 -37.21
N ASN A 268 -32.07 3.98 -38.09
CA ASN A 268 -33.47 4.02 -38.50
C ASN A 268 -33.94 2.65 -39.05
N ASP A 269 -33.13 2.02 -39.91
CA ASP A 269 -33.47 0.74 -40.54
C ASP A 269 -33.59 -0.40 -39.52
N CYS A 270 -32.66 -0.49 -38.57
CA CYS A 270 -32.73 -1.48 -37.49
C CYS A 270 -33.91 -1.22 -36.56
N PHE A 271 -34.24 0.05 -36.28
CA PHE A 271 -35.41 0.40 -35.49
C PHE A 271 -36.71 -0.01 -36.19
N VAL A 272 -36.84 0.26 -37.49
CA VAL A 272 -38.01 -0.15 -38.29
C VAL A 272 -38.15 -1.67 -38.34
N ARG A 273 -37.04 -2.42 -38.49
CA ARG A 273 -37.04 -3.89 -38.44
C ARG A 273 -37.50 -4.43 -37.09
N LEU A 274 -37.02 -3.85 -35.99
CA LEU A 274 -37.44 -4.22 -34.63
C LEU A 274 -38.96 -4.08 -34.45
N ILE A 275 -39.53 -2.95 -34.88
CA ILE A 275 -40.97 -2.71 -34.78
C ILE A 275 -41.76 -3.62 -35.73
N THR A 276 -41.25 -3.87 -36.93
CA THR A 276 -41.89 -4.78 -37.90
C THR A 276 -41.97 -6.20 -37.35
N ALA A 277 -40.91 -6.70 -36.72
CA ALA A 277 -40.89 -8.01 -36.06
C ALA A 277 -41.90 -8.07 -34.91
N ALA A 278 -41.94 -7.03 -34.06
CA ALA A 278 -42.91 -6.91 -32.99
C ALA A 278 -44.36 -6.85 -33.48
N CYS A 279 -44.64 -6.29 -34.67
CA CYS A 279 -45.96 -6.30 -35.31
C CYS A 279 -46.32 -7.61 -36.00
N ALA A 280 -45.35 -8.48 -36.25
CA ALA A 280 -45.56 -9.78 -36.89
C ALA A 280 -45.84 -10.88 -35.87
N ASN A 281 -45.31 -10.79 -34.65
CA ASN A 281 -45.45 -11.80 -33.60
C ASN A 281 -45.99 -11.21 -32.29
N GLU A 282 -47.14 -11.72 -31.83
CA GLU A 282 -47.77 -11.29 -30.58
C GLU A 282 -46.87 -11.52 -29.34
N GLN A 283 -45.99 -12.53 -29.34
CA GLN A 283 -45.06 -12.78 -28.23
C GLN A 283 -44.01 -11.67 -28.06
N GLN A 284 -43.74 -10.92 -29.13
CA GLN A 284 -42.79 -9.81 -29.14
C GLN A 284 -43.49 -8.47 -28.91
N TRP A 285 -44.79 -8.49 -28.62
CA TRP A 285 -45.59 -7.34 -28.26
C TRP A 285 -45.66 -7.17 -26.72
N PRO A 286 -45.56 -5.94 -26.18
CA PRO A 286 -45.19 -4.69 -26.84
C PRO A 286 -43.70 -4.66 -27.24
N PRO A 287 -43.30 -3.81 -28.21
CA PRO A 287 -41.90 -3.67 -28.60
C PRO A 287 -41.02 -3.26 -27.41
N LYS A 288 -39.95 -4.02 -27.17
CA LYS A 288 -39.01 -3.81 -26.07
C LYS A 288 -37.58 -3.70 -26.58
N CYS A 289 -36.78 -2.89 -25.91
CA CYS A 289 -35.32 -2.94 -25.96
C CYS A 289 -34.86 -3.53 -24.63
N CYS A 290 -34.21 -4.69 -24.66
CA CYS A 290 -33.87 -5.47 -23.47
C CYS A 290 -35.12 -5.76 -22.61
N LEU A 291 -35.20 -5.19 -21.41
CA LEU A 291 -36.34 -5.33 -20.50
C LEU A 291 -37.26 -4.09 -20.48
N ASN A 292 -36.95 -3.05 -21.25
CA ASN A 292 -37.69 -1.79 -21.25
C ASN A 292 -38.64 -1.70 -22.45
N GLN A 293 -39.92 -1.42 -22.19
CA GLN A 293 -40.92 -1.17 -23.23
C GLN A 293 -40.61 0.15 -23.95
N ILE A 294 -40.65 0.14 -25.29
CA ILE A 294 -40.42 1.34 -26.09
C ILE A 294 -41.72 2.16 -26.13
N PRO A 295 -41.71 3.44 -25.74
CA PRO A 295 -42.92 4.26 -25.74
C PRO A 295 -43.55 4.36 -27.13
N PHE A 296 -44.87 4.17 -27.23
CA PHE A 296 -45.61 4.19 -28.49
C PHE A 296 -45.42 5.48 -29.31
N ARG A 297 -45.25 6.63 -28.63
CA ARG A 297 -44.97 7.91 -29.29
C ARG A 297 -43.63 7.89 -30.03
N THR A 298 -42.60 7.29 -29.42
CA THR A 298 -41.27 7.12 -30.01
C THR A 298 -41.32 6.17 -31.20
N VAL A 299 -42.12 5.11 -31.12
CA VAL A 299 -42.36 4.19 -32.25
C VAL A 299 -43.01 4.93 -33.41
N LEU A 300 -44.16 5.59 -33.19
CA LEU A 300 -44.91 6.28 -34.25
C LEU A 300 -44.16 7.46 -34.88
N ALA A 301 -43.22 8.08 -34.17
CA ALA A 301 -42.40 9.17 -34.70
C ALA A 301 -41.36 8.69 -35.72
N ASN A 302 -40.83 7.48 -35.56
CA ASN A 302 -39.63 7.02 -36.28
C ASN A 302 -39.89 5.88 -37.27
N ILE A 303 -41.14 5.43 -37.45
CA ILE A 303 -41.52 4.41 -38.44
C ILE A 303 -42.20 5.00 -39.69
N PRO A 304 -42.13 4.33 -40.85
CA PRO A 304 -42.82 4.77 -42.06
C PRO A 304 -44.35 4.63 -41.95
N SER A 305 -45.09 5.42 -42.75
CA SER A 305 -46.55 5.57 -42.65
C SER A 305 -47.33 4.26 -42.84
N ASN A 306 -46.86 3.37 -43.72
CA ASN A 306 -47.45 2.03 -43.93
C ASN A 306 -47.39 1.16 -42.68
N LEU A 307 -46.28 1.23 -41.92
CA LEU A 307 -46.10 0.47 -40.68
C LEU A 307 -46.94 1.06 -39.53
N LYS A 308 -47.20 2.38 -39.52
CA LYS A 308 -48.05 3.03 -38.49
C LYS A 308 -49.45 2.45 -38.47
N THR A 309 -50.08 2.27 -39.63
CA THR A 309 -51.44 1.71 -39.72
C THR A 309 -51.50 0.28 -39.19
N THR A 310 -50.53 -0.56 -39.58
CA THR A 310 -50.43 -1.93 -39.07
C THR A 310 -50.16 -1.95 -37.57
N PHE A 311 -49.28 -1.07 -37.07
CA PHE A 311 -48.96 -0.93 -35.66
C PHE A 311 -50.19 -0.56 -34.82
N ASP A 312 -50.99 0.42 -35.29
CA ASP A 312 -52.20 0.84 -34.59
C ASP A 312 -53.29 -0.25 -34.58
N GLN A 313 -53.42 -1.01 -35.68
CA GLN A 313 -54.34 -2.17 -35.73
C GLN A 313 -53.91 -3.25 -34.76
N ARG A 314 -52.64 -3.68 -34.79
CA ARG A 314 -52.10 -4.68 -33.88
C ARG A 314 -52.18 -4.23 -32.42
N ARG A 315 -51.90 -2.96 -32.13
CA ARG A 315 -52.09 -2.38 -30.80
C ARG A 315 -53.52 -2.55 -30.31
N SER A 316 -54.51 -2.19 -31.14
CA SER A 316 -55.92 -2.26 -30.73
C SER A 316 -56.41 -3.68 -30.40
N GLU A 317 -55.75 -4.70 -30.97
CA GLU A 317 -56.06 -6.11 -30.73
C GLU A 317 -55.22 -6.71 -29.58
N TRP A 318 -53.90 -6.52 -29.62
CA TRP A 318 -52.94 -7.17 -28.73
C TRP A 318 -52.77 -6.49 -27.37
N GLU A 319 -53.20 -5.24 -27.22
CA GLU A 319 -53.28 -4.56 -25.92
C GLU A 319 -54.43 -5.11 -25.05
N VAL A 320 -55.45 -5.73 -25.66
CA VAL A 320 -56.51 -6.43 -24.92
C VAL A 320 -56.02 -7.83 -24.54
N PRO A 321 -56.16 -8.29 -23.28
CA PRO A 321 -55.79 -9.65 -22.89
C PRO A 321 -56.53 -10.72 -23.72
N ILE A 322 -55.87 -11.83 -24.05
CA ILE A 322 -56.44 -12.93 -24.86
C ILE A 322 -57.81 -13.40 -24.34
N ALA A 323 -57.98 -13.48 -23.02
CA ALA A 323 -59.22 -13.89 -22.37
C ALA A 323 -60.42 -12.98 -22.69
N GLU A 324 -60.17 -11.69 -22.90
CA GLU A 324 -61.18 -10.64 -23.09
C GLU A 324 -61.45 -10.34 -24.58
N ARG A 325 -60.64 -10.87 -25.50
CA ARG A 325 -60.83 -10.67 -26.94
C ARG A 325 -62.07 -11.43 -27.43
N VAL A 326 -62.98 -10.69 -28.06
CA VAL A 326 -64.16 -11.25 -28.70
C VAL A 326 -64.05 -11.06 -30.21
N TYR A 327 -64.06 -12.18 -30.94
CA TYR A 327 -64.03 -12.20 -32.39
C TYR A 327 -65.44 -12.35 -32.96
N CYS A 328 -65.65 -11.83 -34.17
CA CYS A 328 -66.88 -12.08 -34.91
C CYS A 328 -67.06 -13.58 -35.18
N HIS A 329 -68.24 -14.15 -34.90
CA HIS A 329 -68.50 -15.59 -35.06
C HIS A 329 -68.52 -16.04 -36.54
N VAL A 330 -68.67 -15.10 -37.48
CA VAL A 330 -68.67 -15.37 -38.92
C VAL A 330 -67.23 -15.55 -39.37
N SER A 331 -66.88 -16.73 -39.89
CA SER A 331 -65.53 -17.10 -40.32
C SER A 331 -64.94 -16.14 -41.35
N GLU A 332 -65.76 -15.67 -42.30
CA GLU A 332 -65.36 -14.69 -43.32
C GLU A 332 -65.08 -13.29 -42.77
N CYS A 333 -65.65 -12.95 -41.60
CA CYS A 333 -65.41 -11.67 -40.96
C CYS A 333 -64.26 -11.77 -39.97
N SER A 334 -64.38 -12.63 -38.95
CA SER A 334 -63.37 -12.91 -37.90
C SER A 334 -62.62 -11.69 -37.32
N VAL A 335 -63.15 -10.48 -37.49
CA VAL A 335 -62.54 -9.24 -36.99
C VAL A 335 -62.73 -9.19 -35.47
N MET A 336 -61.67 -8.79 -34.76
CA MET A 336 -61.75 -8.51 -33.32
C MET A 336 -62.72 -7.35 -33.08
N ILE A 337 -63.73 -7.58 -32.24
CA ILE A 337 -64.74 -6.59 -31.91
C ILE A 337 -64.18 -5.71 -30.79
N PRO A 338 -63.96 -4.40 -31.02
CA PRO A 338 -63.43 -3.52 -29.99
C PRO A 338 -64.37 -3.49 -28.77
N PRO A 339 -63.84 -3.34 -27.53
CA PRO A 339 -64.65 -3.30 -26.31
C PRO A 339 -65.81 -2.30 -26.36
N LYS A 340 -65.64 -1.18 -27.08
CA LYS A 340 -66.67 -0.15 -27.28
C LYS A 340 -67.93 -0.67 -27.99
N ASN A 341 -67.80 -1.71 -28.80
CA ASN A 341 -68.91 -2.33 -29.55
C ASN A 341 -69.47 -3.58 -28.86
N ILE A 342 -69.03 -3.84 -27.63
CA ILE A 342 -69.51 -4.92 -26.77
C ILE A 342 -70.55 -4.36 -25.81
N ASN A 343 -71.79 -4.85 -25.91
CA ASN A 343 -72.84 -4.53 -24.96
C ASN A 343 -72.88 -5.60 -23.87
N LEU A 344 -72.15 -5.39 -22.78
CA LEU A 344 -72.10 -6.31 -21.63
C LEU A 344 -73.49 -6.58 -21.04
N ALA A 345 -74.36 -5.57 -20.96
CA ALA A 345 -75.72 -5.72 -20.45
C ALA A 345 -76.60 -6.68 -21.28
N LYS A 346 -76.34 -6.79 -22.59
CA LYS A 346 -77.03 -7.73 -23.48
C LYS A 346 -76.21 -8.99 -23.76
N ARG A 347 -74.96 -9.04 -23.28
CA ARG A 347 -73.96 -10.09 -23.58
C ARG A 347 -73.80 -10.34 -25.09
N VAL A 348 -73.86 -9.26 -25.87
CA VAL A 348 -73.73 -9.26 -27.33
C VAL A 348 -72.65 -8.28 -27.78
N ALA A 349 -71.74 -8.76 -28.62
CA ALA A 349 -70.73 -7.99 -29.31
C ALA A 349 -71.12 -7.79 -30.78
N ARG A 350 -71.02 -6.57 -31.31
CA ARG A 350 -71.36 -6.26 -32.71
C ARG A 350 -70.11 -5.90 -33.53
N CYS A 351 -69.87 -6.58 -34.64
CA CYS A 351 -68.75 -6.25 -35.53
C CYS A 351 -69.07 -5.06 -36.44
N SER A 352 -68.05 -4.52 -37.12
CA SER A 352 -68.19 -3.41 -38.09
C SER A 352 -69.10 -3.73 -39.28
N GLN A 353 -69.30 -5.01 -39.59
CA GLN A 353 -70.24 -5.51 -40.62
C GLN A 353 -71.63 -5.84 -40.06
N ASN A 354 -71.96 -5.37 -38.84
CA ASN A 354 -73.24 -5.56 -38.14
C ASN A 354 -73.61 -7.00 -37.71
N HIS A 355 -72.69 -7.97 -37.81
CA HIS A 355 -72.90 -9.30 -37.21
C HIS A 355 -72.89 -9.23 -35.67
N SER A 356 -73.69 -10.08 -35.01
CA SER A 356 -73.86 -10.08 -33.55
C SER A 356 -73.40 -11.42 -32.95
N THR A 357 -72.36 -11.38 -32.11
CA THR A 357 -71.76 -12.53 -31.41
C THR A 357 -72.15 -12.53 -29.94
N CYS A 358 -72.45 -13.69 -29.35
CA CYS A 358 -72.60 -13.83 -27.90
C CYS A 358 -71.23 -13.81 -27.21
N THR A 359 -71.08 -13.02 -26.13
CA THR A 359 -69.80 -12.88 -25.43
C THR A 359 -69.41 -14.08 -24.57
N ILE A 360 -70.32 -15.02 -24.33
CA ILE A 360 -70.09 -16.21 -23.48
C ILE A 360 -69.66 -17.40 -24.33
N CYS A 361 -70.55 -17.90 -25.19
CA CYS A 361 -70.31 -19.07 -26.04
C CYS A 361 -69.59 -18.75 -27.35
N ARG A 362 -69.33 -17.46 -27.64
CA ARG A 362 -68.66 -16.98 -28.87
C ARG A 362 -69.37 -17.38 -30.18
N ARG A 363 -70.64 -17.77 -30.11
CA ARG A 363 -71.52 -18.18 -31.23
C ARG A 363 -72.49 -17.05 -31.65
N PRO A 364 -73.33 -17.24 -32.70
CA PRO A 364 -74.34 -16.23 -33.07
C PRO A 364 -75.19 -15.82 -31.87
N ALA A 365 -75.47 -14.51 -31.75
CA ALA A 365 -76.23 -13.97 -30.63
C ALA A 365 -77.63 -14.63 -30.50
N HIS A 366 -77.99 -15.08 -29.29
CA HIS A 366 -79.21 -15.83 -29.01
C HIS A 366 -80.47 -14.97 -28.80
N GLY A 367 -80.41 -13.67 -29.12
CA GLY A 367 -81.54 -12.74 -29.00
C GLY A 367 -81.97 -12.53 -27.53
N LYS A 368 -83.20 -12.92 -27.19
CA LYS A 368 -83.75 -12.84 -25.81
C LYS A 368 -83.52 -14.11 -24.99
N ASN A 369 -82.95 -15.17 -25.59
CA ASN A 369 -82.76 -16.46 -24.92
C ASN A 369 -81.45 -16.45 -24.11
N GLU A 370 -81.47 -17.12 -22.96
CA GLU A 370 -80.29 -17.32 -22.11
C GLU A 370 -79.25 -18.22 -22.84
N CYS A 371 -77.97 -18.01 -22.55
CA CYS A 371 -76.89 -18.79 -23.15
C CYS A 371 -76.77 -20.16 -22.46
N PRO A 372 -76.84 -21.29 -23.19
CA PRO A 372 -76.78 -22.63 -22.59
C PRO A 372 -75.39 -22.98 -22.01
N GLU A 373 -74.33 -22.35 -22.51
CA GLU A 373 -72.94 -22.59 -22.08
C GLU A 373 -72.49 -21.64 -20.96
N ASP A 374 -73.42 -20.88 -20.35
CA ASP A 374 -73.12 -20.03 -19.20
C ASP A 374 -72.97 -20.88 -17.93
N GLN A 375 -71.72 -21.12 -17.52
CA GLN A 375 -71.41 -21.96 -16.35
C GLN A 375 -71.97 -21.39 -15.05
N GLU A 376 -71.87 -20.08 -14.83
CA GLU A 376 -72.37 -19.43 -13.60
C GLU A 376 -73.89 -19.56 -13.51
N MET A 377 -74.59 -19.38 -14.63
CA MET A 377 -76.03 -19.59 -14.71
C MET A 377 -76.42 -21.06 -14.53
N ASN A 378 -75.65 -21.98 -15.10
CA ASN A 378 -75.87 -23.42 -14.92
C ASN A 378 -75.69 -23.85 -13.46
N MET A 379 -74.69 -23.31 -12.75
CA MET A 379 -74.52 -23.52 -11.31
C MET A 379 -75.68 -22.93 -10.50
N THR A 380 -76.12 -21.72 -10.86
CA THR A 380 -77.29 -21.08 -10.23
C THR A 380 -78.58 -21.88 -10.48
N ASN A 381 -78.74 -22.48 -11.66
CA ASN A 381 -79.89 -23.34 -11.98
C ASN A 381 -79.86 -24.64 -11.18
N ARG A 382 -78.69 -25.28 -11.02
CA ARG A 382 -78.55 -26.47 -10.15
C ARG A 382 -78.91 -26.14 -8.71
N LEU A 383 -78.37 -25.03 -8.19
CA LEU A 383 -78.71 -24.53 -6.85
C LEU A 383 -80.22 -24.28 -6.71
N ALA A 384 -80.84 -23.65 -7.71
CA ALA A 384 -82.28 -23.43 -7.74
C ALA A 384 -83.09 -24.74 -7.72
N GLU A 385 -82.67 -25.77 -8.45
CA GLU A 385 -83.33 -27.08 -8.46
C GLU A 385 -83.22 -27.78 -7.10
N GLU A 386 -82.03 -27.74 -6.50
CA GLU A 386 -81.72 -28.29 -5.19
C GLU A 386 -82.52 -27.58 -4.08
N GLU A 387 -82.64 -26.25 -4.15
CA GLU A 387 -83.45 -25.42 -3.25
C GLU A 387 -84.97 -25.47 -3.54
N GLY A 388 -85.36 -26.05 -4.69
CA GLY A 388 -86.75 -26.09 -5.13
C GLY A 388 -87.32 -24.73 -5.56
N TRP A 389 -86.45 -23.78 -5.94
CA TRP A 389 -86.83 -22.51 -6.55
C TRP A 389 -87.44 -22.74 -7.93
N LYS A 390 -88.40 -21.89 -8.30
CA LYS A 390 -89.10 -21.98 -9.59
C LYS A 390 -88.96 -20.69 -10.38
N ARG A 391 -88.88 -20.80 -11.71
CA ARG A 391 -88.80 -19.64 -12.60
C ARG A 391 -90.20 -19.12 -12.89
N CYS A 392 -90.37 -17.80 -12.82
CA CYS A 392 -91.61 -17.14 -13.26
C CYS A 392 -91.76 -17.28 -14.78
N SER A 393 -92.89 -17.78 -15.29
CA SER A 393 -93.09 -17.92 -16.74
C SER A 393 -93.21 -16.61 -17.51
N LYS A 394 -93.40 -15.47 -16.83
CA LYS A 394 -93.48 -14.15 -17.48
C LYS A 394 -92.12 -13.45 -17.58
N CYS A 395 -91.35 -13.43 -16.49
CA CYS A 395 -90.11 -12.66 -16.40
C CYS A 395 -88.86 -13.52 -16.14
N CYS A 396 -88.99 -14.85 -16.12
CA CYS A 396 -87.94 -15.86 -15.93
C CYS A 396 -87.13 -15.75 -14.62
N ALA A 397 -87.47 -14.81 -13.74
CA ALA A 397 -86.83 -14.65 -12.44
C ALA A 397 -87.04 -15.90 -11.57
N LEU A 398 -85.98 -16.31 -10.86
CA LEU A 398 -86.06 -17.35 -9.83
C LEU A 398 -86.85 -16.84 -8.64
N VAL A 399 -87.83 -17.62 -8.22
CA VAL A 399 -88.74 -17.30 -7.12
C VAL A 399 -88.63 -18.42 -6.10
N GLU A 400 -88.32 -18.04 -4.86
CA GLU A 400 -88.35 -18.93 -3.70
C GLU A 400 -89.78 -19.00 -3.14
N HIS A 401 -90.21 -20.20 -2.71
CA HIS A 401 -91.49 -20.37 -2.04
C HIS A 401 -91.37 -20.19 -0.53
N ARG A 402 -91.99 -19.14 0.01
CA ARG A 402 -92.03 -18.87 1.46
C ARG A 402 -93.44 -18.99 2.06
N GLU A 403 -94.46 -19.17 1.24
CA GLU A 403 -95.86 -19.12 1.66
C GLU A 403 -96.45 -20.53 1.92
N ALA A 404 -97.63 -20.57 2.53
CA ALA A 404 -98.33 -21.83 2.84
C ALA A 404 -99.26 -22.32 1.72
N CYS A 405 -99.48 -21.54 0.66
CA CYS A 405 -100.39 -21.90 -0.44
C CYS A 405 -99.64 -22.12 -1.77
N GLN A 406 -100.31 -22.70 -2.77
CA GLN A 406 -99.72 -22.92 -4.10
C GLN A 406 -99.64 -21.66 -4.96
N HIS A 407 -100.40 -20.63 -4.61
CA HIS A 407 -100.37 -19.35 -5.30
C HIS A 407 -99.04 -18.66 -5.01
N MET A 408 -98.48 -18.04 -6.04
CA MET A 408 -97.29 -17.22 -5.93
C MET A 408 -97.44 -16.01 -6.84
N THR A 409 -97.08 -14.83 -6.32
CA THR A 409 -97.05 -13.60 -7.09
C THR A 409 -95.61 -13.18 -7.31
N CYS A 410 -95.17 -13.19 -8.57
CA CYS A 410 -93.84 -12.70 -8.92
C CYS A 410 -93.76 -11.17 -8.76
N ARG A 411 -92.57 -10.62 -8.53
CA ARG A 411 -92.30 -9.17 -8.51
C ARG A 411 -92.76 -8.43 -9.79
N CYS A 412 -92.87 -9.13 -10.91
CA CYS A 412 -93.43 -8.58 -12.17
C CYS A 412 -94.97 -8.53 -12.22
N GLY A 413 -95.64 -8.87 -11.12
CA GLY A 413 -97.10 -8.94 -10.98
C GLY A 413 -97.74 -10.21 -11.56
N TYR A 414 -96.96 -11.15 -12.10
CA TYR A 414 -97.51 -12.41 -12.63
C TYR A 414 -97.86 -13.38 -11.49
N GLN A 415 -99.11 -13.83 -11.47
CA GLN A 415 -99.61 -14.81 -10.53
C GLN A 415 -99.61 -16.21 -11.15
N PHE A 416 -98.99 -17.18 -10.47
CA PHE A 416 -98.80 -18.53 -10.98
C PHE A 416 -98.90 -19.59 -9.89
N CYS A 417 -99.17 -20.84 -10.29
CA CYS A 417 -99.09 -21.99 -9.39
C CYS A 417 -97.63 -22.44 -9.23
N TYR A 418 -97.14 -22.52 -7.99
CA TYR A 418 -95.74 -22.88 -7.73
C TYR A 418 -95.40 -24.34 -8.08
N VAL A 419 -96.40 -25.24 -8.13
CA VAL A 419 -96.20 -26.65 -8.50
C VAL A 419 -95.87 -26.79 -9.99
N CYS A 420 -96.69 -26.20 -10.87
CA CYS A 420 -96.59 -26.38 -12.33
C CYS A 420 -96.13 -25.15 -13.11
N CYS A 421 -95.88 -24.02 -12.44
CA CYS A 421 -95.50 -22.72 -13.01
C CYS A 421 -96.51 -22.08 -13.98
N ARG A 422 -97.70 -22.68 -14.20
CA ARG A 422 -98.75 -22.12 -15.07
C ARG A 422 -99.48 -20.96 -14.40
N ARG A 423 -100.19 -20.16 -15.20
CA ARG A 423 -101.00 -19.04 -14.71
C ARG A 423 -101.95 -19.49 -13.60
N TRP A 424 -102.10 -18.68 -12.57
CA TRP A 424 -102.96 -19.03 -11.44
C TRP A 424 -104.39 -19.38 -11.89
N CYS A 425 -105.02 -20.34 -11.20
CA CYS A 425 -106.33 -20.92 -11.54
C CYS A 425 -106.45 -21.61 -12.91
N THR A 426 -105.35 -21.92 -13.60
CA THR A 426 -105.37 -22.68 -14.88
C THR A 426 -104.95 -24.14 -14.75
N CYS A 427 -104.67 -24.61 -13.54
CA CYS A 427 -104.21 -25.97 -13.24
C CYS A 427 -105.02 -26.59 -12.10
N SER A 428 -105.05 -27.93 -12.05
CA SER A 428 -105.68 -28.72 -10.98
C SER A 428 -104.67 -29.27 -9.96
N CYS A 429 -103.55 -28.57 -9.74
CA CYS A 429 -102.51 -29.01 -8.80
C CYS A 429 -103.04 -29.01 -7.36
N THR A 430 -102.60 -29.96 -6.53
CA THR A 430 -103.10 -30.13 -5.15
C THR A 430 -102.07 -29.74 -4.08
N MET A 431 -102.54 -29.35 -2.89
CA MET A 431 -101.65 -29.00 -1.77
C MET A 431 -100.70 -30.16 -1.42
N ALA A 432 -101.14 -31.41 -1.64
CA ALA A 432 -100.30 -32.60 -1.51
C ALA A 432 -99.08 -32.55 -2.45
N GLN A 433 -99.27 -32.22 -3.73
CA GLN A 433 -98.18 -32.08 -4.71
C GLN A 433 -97.19 -30.95 -4.35
N LEU A 434 -97.68 -29.87 -3.72
CA LEU A 434 -96.80 -28.82 -3.20
C LEU A 434 -95.97 -29.30 -2.01
N ASN A 435 -96.57 -30.05 -1.10
CA ASN A 435 -95.88 -30.62 0.05
C ASN A 435 -94.83 -31.66 -0.37
N GLU A 436 -95.12 -32.49 -1.36
CA GLU A 436 -94.16 -33.42 -1.97
C GLU A 436 -92.97 -32.68 -2.58
N LEU A 437 -93.22 -31.60 -3.33
CA LEU A 437 -92.16 -30.76 -3.91
C LEU A 437 -91.26 -30.15 -2.81
N LYS A 438 -91.86 -29.65 -1.72
CA LYS A 438 -91.15 -29.09 -0.57
C LYS A 438 -90.34 -30.16 0.17
N ALA A 439 -90.91 -31.34 0.39
CA ALA A 439 -90.22 -32.46 1.02
C ALA A 439 -89.01 -32.92 0.19
N ALA A 440 -89.19 -33.06 -1.13
CA ALA A 440 -88.10 -33.42 -2.04
C ALA A 440 -86.96 -32.37 -2.05
N ALA A 441 -87.29 -31.08 -2.01
CA ALA A 441 -86.30 -30.01 -1.87
C ALA A 441 -85.59 -30.04 -0.50
N ALA A 442 -86.33 -30.32 0.58
CA ALA A 442 -85.74 -30.47 1.92
C ALA A 442 -84.73 -31.62 1.98
N VAL A 443 -85.04 -32.77 1.37
CA VAL A 443 -84.10 -33.91 1.27
C VAL A 443 -82.84 -33.53 0.49
N ARG A 444 -82.97 -32.82 -0.64
CA ARG A 444 -81.81 -32.34 -1.42
C ARG A 444 -80.95 -31.37 -0.62
N ARG A 445 -81.55 -30.47 0.15
CA ARG A 445 -80.83 -29.55 1.06
C ARG A 445 -80.04 -30.28 2.13
N THR A 446 -80.66 -31.25 2.79
CA THR A 446 -79.98 -32.03 3.85
C THR A 446 -78.84 -32.85 3.28
N GLU A 447 -79.04 -33.45 2.10
CA GLU A 447 -78.02 -34.25 1.42
C GLU A 447 -76.84 -33.38 0.95
N ARG A 448 -77.08 -32.17 0.43
CA ARG A 448 -76.00 -31.22 0.10
C ARG A 448 -75.18 -30.86 1.33
N ARG A 449 -75.84 -30.45 2.43
CA ARG A 449 -75.14 -30.09 3.68
C ARG A 449 -74.30 -31.24 4.23
N ARG A 450 -74.80 -32.48 4.13
CA ARG A 450 -74.07 -33.69 4.52
C ARG A 450 -72.80 -33.89 3.68
N ARG A 451 -72.87 -33.71 2.36
CA ARG A 451 -71.70 -33.78 1.47
C ARG A 451 -70.69 -32.68 1.77
N GLU A 452 -71.16 -31.44 1.90
CA GLU A 452 -70.29 -30.31 2.26
C GLU A 452 -69.58 -30.53 3.61
N GLN A 453 -70.26 -31.12 4.59
CA GLN A 453 -69.65 -31.49 5.86
C GLN A 453 -68.57 -32.57 5.70
N GLN A 454 -68.85 -33.63 4.95
CA GLN A 454 -67.85 -34.68 4.65
C GLN A 454 -66.63 -34.12 3.92
N GLU A 455 -66.85 -33.34 2.86
CA GLU A 455 -65.78 -32.67 2.11
C GLU A 455 -64.97 -31.75 3.04
N SER A 456 -65.62 -31.04 3.97
CA SER A 456 -64.92 -30.17 4.92
C SER A 456 -64.08 -30.94 5.95
N GLU A 457 -64.51 -32.14 6.36
CA GLU A 457 -63.76 -33.01 7.27
C GLU A 457 -62.57 -33.65 6.56
N GLU A 458 -62.77 -34.15 5.34
CA GLU A 458 -61.70 -34.69 4.48
C GLU A 458 -60.64 -33.62 4.18
N LEU A 459 -61.06 -32.40 3.82
CA LEU A 459 -60.13 -31.29 3.58
C LEU A 459 -59.33 -30.93 4.84
N ARG A 460 -59.94 -30.96 6.03
CA ARG A 460 -59.23 -30.72 7.29
C ARG A 460 -58.18 -31.80 7.56
N GLU A 461 -58.52 -33.05 7.31
CA GLU A 461 -57.60 -34.18 7.49
C GLU A 461 -56.40 -34.08 6.53
N ILE A 462 -56.66 -33.77 5.25
CA ILE A 462 -55.61 -33.57 4.25
C ILE A 462 -54.69 -32.40 4.63
N LEU A 463 -55.25 -31.26 5.07
CA LEU A 463 -54.44 -30.11 5.48
C LEU A 463 -53.56 -30.44 6.70
N ALA A 464 -54.07 -31.17 7.69
CA ALA A 464 -53.29 -31.61 8.84
C ALA A 464 -52.13 -32.56 8.46
N GLN A 465 -52.35 -33.42 7.46
CA GLN A 465 -51.29 -34.29 6.93
C GLN A 465 -50.20 -33.50 6.20
N ILE A 466 -50.59 -32.49 5.41
CA ILE A 466 -49.63 -31.59 4.73
C ILE A 466 -48.79 -30.83 5.76
N GLU A 467 -49.40 -30.25 6.79
CA GLU A 467 -48.69 -29.52 7.84
C GLU A 467 -47.67 -30.40 8.60
N GLU A 468 -48.00 -31.68 8.84
CA GLU A 468 -47.07 -32.64 9.43
C GLU A 468 -45.90 -32.99 8.49
N LEU A 469 -46.15 -33.12 7.19
CA LEU A 469 -45.08 -33.34 6.21
C LEU A 469 -44.16 -32.12 6.09
N GLU A 470 -44.72 -30.92 5.99
CA GLU A 470 -43.96 -29.66 5.94
C GLU A 470 -43.09 -29.49 7.20
N ARG A 471 -43.60 -29.87 8.38
CA ARG A 471 -42.79 -29.86 9.63
C ARG A 471 -41.59 -30.82 9.55
N ARG A 472 -41.79 -32.04 9.04
CA ARG A 472 -40.69 -33.02 8.88
C ARG A 472 -39.67 -32.58 7.82
N GLU A 473 -40.14 -32.00 6.72
CA GLU A 473 -39.26 -31.44 5.69
C GLU A 473 -38.43 -30.29 6.26
N ALA A 474 -39.05 -29.37 7.01
CA ALA A 474 -38.33 -28.28 7.68
C ALA A 474 -37.30 -28.78 8.71
N GLU A 475 -37.61 -29.84 9.46
CA GLU A 475 -36.65 -30.48 10.39
C GLU A 475 -35.45 -31.08 9.64
N ILE A 476 -35.67 -31.76 8.52
CA ILE A 476 -34.60 -32.33 7.69
C ILE A 476 -33.76 -31.22 7.06
N GLU A 477 -34.38 -30.15 6.56
CA GLU A 477 -33.68 -28.99 6.01
C GLU A 477 -32.82 -28.31 7.06
N GLU A 478 -33.33 -28.13 8.28
CA GLU A 478 -32.55 -27.54 9.38
C GLU A 478 -31.39 -28.45 9.81
N GLN A 479 -31.61 -29.77 9.89
CA GLN A 479 -30.53 -30.73 10.14
C GLN A 479 -29.46 -30.69 9.05
N HIS A 480 -29.86 -30.60 7.78
CA HIS A 480 -28.94 -30.47 6.66
C HIS A 480 -28.16 -29.15 6.72
N ARG A 481 -28.81 -28.04 7.10
CA ARG A 481 -28.14 -26.75 7.34
C ARG A 481 -27.10 -26.86 8.44
N ILE A 482 -27.46 -27.42 9.60
CA ILE A 482 -26.53 -27.63 10.73
C ILE A 482 -25.36 -28.52 10.31
N ALA A 483 -25.61 -29.62 9.60
CA ALA A 483 -24.56 -30.52 9.12
C ALA A 483 -23.58 -29.81 8.15
N MET A 484 -24.10 -29.01 7.22
CA MET A 484 -23.28 -28.21 6.30
C MET A 484 -22.44 -27.17 7.04
N HIS A 485 -22.98 -26.51 8.07
CA HIS A 485 -22.22 -25.59 8.92
C HIS A 485 -21.10 -26.30 9.69
N LYS A 486 -21.39 -27.48 10.29
CA LYS A 486 -20.38 -28.30 10.98
C LYS A 486 -19.25 -28.75 10.05
N GLU A 487 -19.55 -29.21 8.83
CA GLU A 487 -18.54 -29.61 7.85
C GLU A 487 -17.66 -28.42 7.40
N ARG A 488 -18.25 -27.24 7.20
CA ARG A 488 -17.47 -26.01 6.93
C ARG A 488 -16.54 -25.67 8.08
N ALA A 489 -17.02 -25.75 9.32
CA ALA A 489 -16.21 -25.50 10.51
C ALA A 489 -15.02 -26.48 10.61
N ARG A 490 -15.24 -27.77 10.33
CA ARG A 490 -14.16 -28.79 10.25
C ARG A 490 -13.12 -28.46 9.17
N GLY A 491 -13.58 -28.04 8.00
CA GLY A 491 -12.69 -27.59 6.92
C GLY A 491 -11.82 -26.41 7.32
N GLU A 492 -12.40 -25.41 7.99
CA GLU A 492 -11.65 -24.24 8.47
C GLU A 492 -10.67 -24.59 9.60
N ILE A 493 -11.02 -25.51 10.51
CA ILE A 493 -10.08 -26.03 11.52
C ILE A 493 -8.85 -26.65 10.85
N LEU A 494 -9.06 -27.52 9.86
CA LEU A 494 -7.96 -28.15 9.13
C LEU A 494 -7.11 -27.12 8.36
N ARG A 495 -7.76 -26.14 7.73
CA ARG A 495 -7.06 -25.05 7.03
C ARG A 495 -6.16 -24.27 7.99
N ARG A 496 -6.70 -23.77 9.10
CA ARG A 496 -5.97 -22.98 10.10
C ARG A 496 -4.78 -23.74 10.68
N GLN A 497 -4.92 -25.04 10.92
CA GLN A 497 -3.80 -25.88 11.37
C GLN A 497 -2.75 -26.08 10.29
N THR A 498 -3.16 -26.25 9.04
CA THR A 498 -2.23 -26.37 7.92
C THR A 498 -1.39 -25.09 7.77
N VAL A 499 -2.04 -23.93 7.92
CA VAL A 499 -1.38 -22.61 7.92
C VAL A 499 -0.41 -22.51 9.11
N GLU A 500 -0.85 -22.80 10.34
CA GLU A 500 0.01 -22.79 11.53
C GLU A 500 1.25 -23.69 11.34
N VAL A 501 1.09 -24.93 10.88
CA VAL A 501 2.22 -25.86 10.65
C VAL A 501 3.16 -25.31 9.57
N LYS A 502 2.63 -24.74 8.49
CA LYS A 502 3.41 -24.09 7.43
C LYS A 502 4.26 -22.95 8.01
N TYR A 503 3.67 -22.02 8.77
CA TYR A 503 4.41 -20.89 9.33
C TYR A 503 5.37 -21.28 10.45
N GLN A 504 5.08 -22.32 11.23
CA GLN A 504 6.04 -22.90 12.17
C GLN A 504 7.27 -23.48 11.46
N GLN A 505 7.09 -24.14 10.30
CA GLN A 505 8.22 -24.61 9.49
C GLN A 505 9.05 -23.44 8.95
N LEU A 506 8.39 -22.40 8.43
CA LEU A 506 9.07 -21.19 7.95
C LEU A 506 9.84 -20.47 9.08
N ALA A 507 9.27 -20.42 10.29
CA ALA A 507 9.93 -19.83 11.45
C ALA A 507 11.22 -20.57 11.82
N ARG A 508 11.22 -21.91 11.79
CA ARG A 508 12.44 -22.71 12.04
C ARG A 508 13.52 -22.49 10.99
N ILE A 509 13.13 -22.39 9.72
CA ILE A 509 14.08 -22.08 8.63
C ILE A 509 14.69 -20.69 8.85
N LEU A 510 13.86 -19.72 9.22
CA LEU A 510 14.28 -18.35 9.49
C LEU A 510 15.22 -18.28 10.71
N GLU A 511 14.98 -19.05 11.76
CA GLU A 511 15.81 -19.10 12.96
C GLU A 511 17.18 -19.74 12.67
N ALA A 512 17.22 -20.83 11.89
CA ALA A 512 18.47 -21.41 11.40
C ALA A 512 19.25 -20.44 10.49
N LEU A 513 18.54 -19.62 9.68
CA LEU A 513 19.18 -18.54 8.93
C LEU A 513 19.79 -17.50 9.86
N HIS A 514 19.10 -17.11 10.94
CA HIS A 514 19.64 -16.13 11.89
C HIS A 514 20.93 -16.63 12.54
N GLU A 515 20.97 -17.88 13.02
CA GLU A 515 22.17 -18.48 13.62
C GLU A 515 23.35 -18.51 12.64
N THR A 516 23.08 -18.84 11.36
CA THR A 516 24.12 -18.88 10.33
C THR A 516 24.62 -17.49 9.95
N GLN A 517 23.73 -16.50 9.85
CA GLN A 517 24.11 -15.11 9.60
C GLN A 517 24.91 -14.51 10.77
N GLU A 518 24.55 -14.80 12.03
CA GLU A 518 25.34 -14.43 13.21
C GLU A 518 26.74 -15.03 13.14
N SER A 519 26.83 -16.33 12.86
CA SER A 519 28.13 -17.01 12.74
C SER A 519 29.01 -16.43 11.63
N ILE A 520 28.43 -16.05 10.48
CA ILE A 520 29.16 -15.40 9.38
C ILE A 520 29.65 -14.01 9.81
N ALA A 521 28.82 -13.23 10.50
CA ALA A 521 29.19 -11.89 10.99
C ALA A 521 30.30 -11.97 12.04
N GLU A 522 30.20 -12.86 13.02
CA GLU A 522 31.23 -13.08 14.04
C GLU A 522 32.57 -13.48 13.41
N TRP A 523 32.54 -14.39 12.43
CA TRP A 523 33.75 -14.79 11.71
C TRP A 523 34.39 -13.62 10.95
N GLN A 524 33.58 -12.77 10.29
CA GLN A 524 34.06 -11.57 9.62
C GLN A 524 34.68 -10.57 10.61
N GLN A 525 34.05 -10.35 11.75
CA GLN A 525 34.54 -9.46 12.80
C GLN A 525 35.88 -9.93 13.38
N GLU A 526 36.03 -11.24 13.62
CA GLU A 526 37.30 -11.81 14.05
C GLU A 526 38.39 -11.67 12.99
N ALA A 527 38.06 -11.86 11.71
CA ALA A 527 39.00 -11.69 10.62
C ALA A 527 39.48 -10.24 10.52
N ASP A 528 38.54 -9.28 10.53
CA ASP A 528 38.85 -7.84 10.53
C ASP A 528 39.72 -7.45 11.74
N ALA A 529 39.44 -7.98 12.94
CA ALA A 529 40.25 -7.74 14.13
C ALA A 529 41.68 -8.31 14.01
N LYS A 530 41.83 -9.50 13.43
CA LYS A 530 43.13 -10.13 13.19
C LYS A 530 43.96 -9.34 12.17
N ASP A 531 43.34 -8.92 11.07
CA ASP A 531 44.00 -8.13 10.03
C ASP A 531 44.44 -6.76 10.58
N MET A 532 43.58 -6.10 11.36
CA MET A 532 43.91 -4.84 12.04
C MET A 532 45.05 -4.99 13.05
N ALA A 533 45.06 -6.07 13.84
CA ALA A 533 46.14 -6.34 14.78
C ALA A 533 47.47 -6.64 14.07
N ALA A 534 47.43 -7.35 12.93
CA ALA A 534 48.61 -7.58 12.09
C ALA A 534 49.15 -6.28 11.48
N ASP A 535 48.26 -5.44 10.94
CA ASP A 535 48.59 -4.11 10.42
C ASP A 535 49.15 -3.18 11.51
N ALA A 536 48.60 -3.23 12.72
CA ALA A 536 49.09 -2.48 13.87
C ALA A 536 50.51 -2.90 14.24
N LYS A 537 50.74 -4.23 14.33
CA LYS A 537 52.04 -4.80 14.64
C LYS A 537 53.10 -4.44 13.59
N THR A 538 52.79 -4.61 12.30
CA THR A 538 53.72 -4.28 11.21
C THR A 538 54.09 -2.79 11.21
N LYS A 539 53.14 -1.89 11.46
CA LYS A 539 53.41 -0.45 11.58
C LYS A 539 54.29 -0.11 12.80
N GLN A 540 54.07 -0.78 13.93
CA GLN A 540 54.92 -0.61 15.12
C GLN A 540 56.35 -1.10 14.88
N GLU A 541 56.50 -2.31 14.31
CA GLU A 541 57.81 -2.90 13.98
C GLU A 541 58.57 -2.05 12.96
N ALA A 542 57.91 -1.57 11.91
CA ALA A 542 58.53 -0.69 10.91
C ALA A 542 59.01 0.63 11.52
N LEU A 543 58.23 1.23 12.42
CA LEU A 543 58.63 2.47 13.11
C LEU A 543 59.81 2.23 14.08
N GLU A 544 59.81 1.10 14.79
CA GLU A 544 60.92 0.74 15.69
C GLU A 544 62.21 0.44 14.92
N GLU A 545 62.10 -0.20 13.76
CA GLU A 545 63.23 -0.41 12.86
C GLU A 545 63.79 0.93 12.34
N GLU A 546 62.92 1.83 11.85
CA GLU A 546 63.30 3.18 11.41
C GLU A 546 64.01 3.95 12.55
N HIS A 547 63.45 3.95 13.75
CA HIS A 547 64.08 4.58 14.92
C HIS A 547 65.45 3.94 15.25
N SER A 548 65.57 2.61 15.18
CA SER A 548 66.82 1.92 15.50
C SER A 548 67.94 2.25 14.51
N THR A 549 67.61 2.31 13.21
CA THR A 549 68.56 2.63 12.15
C THR A 549 69.00 4.09 12.23
N GLU A 550 68.06 5.00 12.51
CA GLU A 550 68.36 6.42 12.69
C GLU A 550 69.22 6.67 13.94
N LEU A 551 68.91 6.05 15.08
CA LEU A 551 69.74 6.15 16.28
C LEU A 551 71.15 5.58 16.06
N ALA A 552 71.28 4.48 15.31
CA ALA A 552 72.58 3.93 14.95
C ALA A 552 73.39 4.90 14.06
N SER A 553 72.72 5.52 13.09
CA SER A 553 73.33 6.54 12.20
C SER A 553 73.80 7.77 12.99
N ILE A 554 72.96 8.30 13.89
CA ILE A 554 73.30 9.46 14.72
C ILE A 554 74.46 9.12 15.66
N LYS A 555 74.44 7.94 16.32
CA LYS A 555 75.54 7.51 17.19
C LYS A 555 76.85 7.36 16.43
N ALA A 556 76.80 6.87 15.19
CA ALA A 556 77.98 6.79 14.33
C ALA A 556 78.52 8.19 13.94
N ASP A 557 77.65 9.14 13.56
CA ASP A 557 78.04 10.53 13.29
C ASP A 557 78.63 11.22 14.53
N MET A 558 78.02 11.01 15.70
CA MET A 558 78.54 11.53 16.97
C MET A 558 79.94 10.97 17.28
N ALA A 559 80.15 9.67 17.11
CA ALA A 559 81.45 9.04 17.33
C ALA A 559 82.51 9.57 16.36
N ALA A 560 82.16 9.75 15.08
CA ALA A 560 83.04 10.34 14.08
C ALA A 560 83.43 11.78 14.44
N ARG A 561 82.46 12.63 14.81
CA ARG A 561 82.72 14.02 15.23
C ARG A 561 83.61 14.11 16.47
N ILE A 562 83.41 13.22 17.45
CA ILE A 562 84.27 13.17 18.64
C ILE A 562 85.69 12.76 18.25
N ALA A 563 85.84 11.75 17.38
CA ALA A 563 87.13 11.31 16.89
C ALA A 563 87.86 12.40 16.07
N ASP A 564 87.15 13.11 15.20
CA ASP A 564 87.70 14.24 14.43
C ASP A 564 88.17 15.36 15.36
N LYS A 565 87.38 15.70 16.39
CA LYS A 565 87.76 16.72 17.37
C LYS A 565 88.96 16.28 18.20
N GLN A 566 89.04 15.01 18.55
CA GLN A 566 90.18 14.44 19.26
C GLN A 566 91.45 14.46 18.38
N ALA A 567 91.33 14.11 17.10
CA ALA A 567 92.44 14.17 16.14
C ALA A 567 92.94 15.60 15.91
N GLU A 568 92.04 16.60 15.86
CA GLU A 568 92.40 18.03 15.79
C GLU A 568 93.25 18.45 17.00
N LEU A 569 92.82 18.07 18.21
CA LEU A 569 93.54 18.37 19.45
C LEU A 569 94.87 17.63 19.54
N ASP A 570 94.93 16.36 19.13
CA ASP A 570 96.17 15.56 19.11
C ASP A 570 97.19 16.13 18.10
N ALA A 571 96.72 16.65 16.96
CA ALA A 571 97.57 17.35 15.99
C ALA A 571 98.12 18.67 16.56
N ASP A 572 97.31 19.44 17.29
CA ASP A 572 97.76 20.64 18.01
C ASP A 572 98.82 20.29 19.07
N LEU A 573 98.62 19.20 19.83
CA LEU A 573 99.62 18.70 20.79
C LEU A 573 100.93 18.30 20.09
N ALA A 574 100.86 17.57 18.99
CA ALA A 574 102.02 17.17 18.22
C ALA A 574 102.80 18.38 17.69
N ALA A 575 102.10 19.38 17.17
CA ALA A 575 102.70 20.63 16.72
C ALA A 575 103.34 21.41 17.88
N ARG A 576 102.69 21.45 19.05
CA ARG A 576 103.20 22.10 20.25
C ARG A 576 104.45 21.40 20.78
N THR A 577 104.40 20.09 20.98
CA THR A 577 105.53 19.27 21.49
C THR A 577 106.74 19.33 20.57
N ALA A 578 106.54 19.38 19.24
CA ALA A 578 107.64 19.56 18.29
C ALA A 578 108.33 20.93 18.44
N LYS A 579 107.55 22.02 18.63
CA LYS A 579 108.09 23.36 18.91
C LYS A 579 108.81 23.40 20.26
N GLU A 580 108.21 22.79 21.27
CA GLU A 580 108.75 22.69 22.62
C GLU A 580 110.10 21.95 22.64
N ARG A 581 110.21 20.78 22.00
CA ARG A 581 111.48 20.06 21.82
C ARG A 581 112.53 20.88 21.07
N LYS A 582 112.12 21.63 20.05
CA LYS A 582 113.05 22.50 19.32
C LYS A 582 113.63 23.59 20.24
N ILE A 583 112.78 24.23 21.05
CA ILE A 583 113.21 25.24 22.02
C ILE A 583 114.15 24.63 23.07
N GLU A 584 113.83 23.44 23.59
CA GLU A 584 114.71 22.72 24.54
C GLU A 584 116.08 22.42 23.92
N ASN A 585 116.11 21.84 22.72
CA ASN A 585 117.35 21.52 22.02
C ASN A 585 118.18 22.76 21.69
N ASP A 586 117.55 23.84 21.21
CA ASP A 586 118.22 25.10 20.88
C ASP A 586 118.82 25.75 22.14
N TYR A 587 118.11 25.72 23.27
CA TYR A 587 118.58 26.27 24.54
C TYR A 587 119.65 25.39 25.21
N GLU A 588 119.50 24.07 25.16
CA GLU A 588 120.51 23.12 25.64
C GLU A 588 121.80 23.26 24.84
N ALA A 589 121.73 23.38 23.50
CA ALA A 589 122.89 23.62 22.66
C ALA A 589 123.63 24.93 23.02
N GLN A 590 122.88 26.02 23.28
CA GLN A 590 123.45 27.28 23.75
C GLN A 590 124.16 27.13 25.11
N LEU A 591 123.58 26.36 26.04
CA LEU A 591 124.17 26.08 27.33
C LEU A 591 125.42 25.19 27.20
N GLN A 592 125.38 24.15 26.36
CA GLN A 592 126.52 23.27 26.08
C GLN A 592 127.70 24.04 25.47
N GLU A 593 127.44 24.94 24.53
CA GLU A 593 128.46 25.81 23.92
C GLU A 593 129.10 26.76 24.95
N TYR A 594 128.28 27.35 25.83
CA TYR A 594 128.75 28.22 26.91
C TYR A 594 129.65 27.51 27.93
N TRP A 595 129.38 26.23 28.22
CA TRP A 595 130.12 25.45 29.23
C TRP A 595 131.22 24.53 28.68
N ALA A 596 131.46 24.49 27.35
CA ALA A 596 132.37 23.55 26.66
C ALA A 596 133.83 23.52 27.16
N GLY A 597 134.30 24.57 27.86
CA GLY A 597 135.65 24.65 28.44
C GLY A 597 135.81 24.14 29.87
N HIS A 598 134.74 23.65 30.52
CA HIS A 598 134.73 23.26 31.94
C HIS A 598 134.78 21.73 32.14
N GLN A 599 135.10 21.30 33.36
CA GLN A 599 135.17 19.87 33.73
C GLN A 599 133.79 19.20 33.54
N ALA A 600 133.74 18.10 32.78
CA ALA A 600 132.50 17.53 32.23
C ALA A 600 131.39 17.27 33.26
N ASP A 601 131.72 16.73 34.44
CA ASP A 601 130.75 16.40 35.49
C ASP A 601 130.14 17.64 36.20
N ALA A 602 130.87 18.77 36.21
CA ALA A 602 130.39 20.02 36.81
C ALA A 602 129.53 20.82 35.82
N ALA A 603 129.95 20.87 34.54
CA ALA A 603 129.18 21.49 33.46
C ALA A 603 127.79 20.86 33.29
N ALA A 604 127.70 19.52 33.34
CA ALA A 604 126.43 18.81 33.18
C ALA A 604 125.40 19.16 34.28
N LYS A 605 125.84 19.35 35.54
CA LYS A 605 124.94 19.71 36.66
C LYS A 605 124.39 21.14 36.52
N GLU A 606 125.22 22.07 36.06
CA GLU A 606 124.80 23.47 35.88
C GLU A 606 123.88 23.63 34.65
N ILE A 607 124.12 22.87 33.58
CA ILE A 607 123.20 22.79 32.42
C ILE A 607 121.82 22.27 32.87
N GLU A 608 121.78 21.19 33.64
CA GLU A 608 120.51 20.63 34.14
C GLU A 608 119.78 21.59 35.09
N SER A 609 120.52 22.29 35.96
CA SER A 609 119.99 23.35 36.84
C SER A 609 119.36 24.51 36.05
N ALA A 610 119.98 24.93 34.95
CA ALA A 610 119.48 25.99 34.06
C ALA A 610 118.32 25.55 33.15
N MET A 611 118.23 24.25 32.81
CA MET A 611 117.13 23.66 32.04
C MET A 611 115.85 23.49 32.88
N LEU A 612 115.98 23.26 34.19
CA LEU A 612 114.85 22.96 35.08
C LEU A 612 113.73 24.03 35.07
N PRO A 613 114.00 25.35 35.15
CA PRO A 613 112.94 26.36 35.13
C PRO A 613 112.19 26.47 33.81
N LEU A 614 112.86 26.14 32.68
CA LEU A 614 112.26 26.10 31.35
C LEU A 614 111.29 24.92 31.26
N ARG A 615 111.76 23.71 31.61
CA ARG A 615 110.93 22.49 31.67
C ARG A 615 109.70 22.67 32.57
N GLN A 616 109.88 23.23 33.77
CA GLN A 616 108.77 23.55 34.67
C GLN A 616 107.75 24.54 34.09
N ARG A 617 108.16 25.47 33.24
CA ARG A 617 107.24 26.40 32.55
C ARG A 617 106.46 25.67 31.46
N MET A 618 107.11 24.77 30.73
CA MET A 618 106.49 23.94 29.70
C MET A 618 105.49 22.96 30.33
N ASP A 619 105.82 22.32 31.47
CA ASP A 619 104.90 21.48 32.25
C ASP A 619 103.65 22.23 32.73
N ARG A 620 103.78 23.50 33.13
CA ARG A 620 102.62 24.34 33.47
C ARG A 620 101.76 24.62 32.24
N GLY A 621 102.39 24.91 31.10
CA GLY A 621 101.70 25.10 29.83
C GLY A 621 100.97 23.85 29.35
N TYR A 622 101.58 22.67 29.53
CA TYR A 622 100.98 21.37 29.20
C TYR A 622 99.76 21.08 30.06
N ARG A 623 99.81 21.33 31.38
CA ARG A 623 98.64 21.15 32.26
C ARG A 623 97.45 22.02 31.86
N LEU A 624 97.69 23.30 31.56
CA LEU A 624 96.63 24.21 31.09
C LEU A 624 96.05 23.76 29.73
N TRP A 625 96.91 23.27 28.84
CA TRP A 625 96.47 22.69 27.57
C TRP A 625 95.62 21.44 27.80
N GLN A 626 96.01 20.55 28.72
CA GLN A 626 95.26 19.34 29.05
C GLN A 626 93.87 19.66 29.63
N GLU A 627 93.78 20.63 30.54
CA GLU A 627 92.49 21.09 31.09
C GLU A 627 91.58 21.66 30.00
N ARG A 628 92.14 22.48 29.09
CA ARG A 628 91.41 23.01 27.93
C ARG A 628 90.98 21.90 26.97
N GLN A 629 91.85 20.93 26.71
CA GLN A 629 91.56 19.78 25.84
C GLN A 629 90.35 18.99 26.37
N THR A 630 90.35 18.67 27.67
CA THR A 630 89.23 17.96 28.31
C THR A 630 87.95 18.79 28.25
N ALA A 631 88.02 20.10 28.51
CA ALA A 631 86.86 20.97 28.46
C ALA A 631 86.28 21.10 27.04
N GLU A 632 87.12 21.22 26.00
CA GLU A 632 86.66 21.28 24.60
C GLU A 632 86.01 19.95 24.15
N LEU A 633 86.60 18.82 24.52
CA LEU A 633 86.01 17.50 24.23
C LEU A 633 84.68 17.30 24.96
N ASP A 634 84.58 17.71 26.22
CA ASP A 634 83.34 17.59 27.00
C ASP A 634 82.25 18.53 26.49
N THR A 635 82.61 19.74 26.04
CA THR A 635 81.68 20.67 25.37
C THR A 635 81.15 20.07 24.05
N CYS A 636 82.02 19.42 23.27
CA CYS A 636 81.61 18.73 22.04
C CYS A 636 80.68 17.54 22.35
N ARG A 637 81.03 16.70 23.33
CA ARG A 637 80.21 15.55 23.77
C ARG A 637 78.83 15.98 24.25
N THR A 638 78.76 16.98 25.12
CA THR A 638 77.49 17.49 25.69
C THR A 638 76.58 18.06 24.61
N ALA A 639 77.11 18.92 23.72
CA ALA A 639 76.33 19.48 22.61
C ALA A 639 75.78 18.41 21.65
N LEU A 640 76.56 17.35 21.39
CA LEU A 640 76.10 16.21 20.58
C LEU A 640 75.06 15.36 21.33
N GLN A 641 75.24 15.16 22.63
CA GLN A 641 74.30 14.42 23.48
C GLN A 641 72.95 15.14 23.56
N GLU A 642 72.92 16.47 23.68
CA GLU A 642 71.68 17.26 23.65
C GLU A 642 70.91 17.10 22.33
N ARG A 643 71.62 16.97 21.20
CA ARG A 643 70.98 16.70 19.92
C ARG A 643 70.38 15.30 19.86
N LEU A 644 71.08 14.31 20.41
CA LEU A 644 70.57 12.94 20.51
C LEU A 644 69.31 12.89 21.37
N THR A 645 69.32 13.51 22.55
CA THR A 645 68.15 13.54 23.44
C THR A 645 66.96 14.22 22.78
N MET A 646 67.15 15.38 22.13
CA MET A 646 66.08 16.03 21.36
C MET A 646 65.49 15.11 20.29
N ARG A 647 66.32 14.30 19.62
CA ARG A 647 65.84 13.36 18.61
C ARG A 647 65.07 12.18 19.23
N GLU A 648 65.55 11.63 20.34
CA GLU A 648 64.88 10.57 21.10
C GLU A 648 63.49 11.01 21.58
N GLU A 649 63.32 12.25 22.03
CA GLU A 649 62.02 12.82 22.43
C GLU A 649 61.04 12.94 21.25
N LEU A 650 61.53 13.29 20.05
CA LEU A 650 60.71 13.31 18.84
C LEU A 650 60.26 11.90 18.43
N MET A 651 61.15 10.90 18.56
CA MET A 651 60.83 9.48 18.32
C MET A 651 59.79 8.96 19.33
N TYR A 652 59.94 9.30 20.62
CA TYR A 652 58.96 8.98 21.66
C TYR A 652 57.58 9.57 21.34
N SER A 653 57.54 10.84 20.94
CA SER A 653 56.30 11.51 20.53
C SER A 653 55.68 10.86 19.28
N ALA A 654 56.49 10.41 18.33
CA ALA A 654 56.02 9.71 17.14
C ALA A 654 55.40 8.34 17.48
N LYS A 655 56.03 7.58 18.38
CA LYS A 655 55.53 6.29 18.88
C LYS A 655 54.17 6.45 19.56
N HIS A 656 54.02 7.48 20.41
CA HIS A 656 52.73 7.76 21.05
C HIS A 656 51.65 8.17 20.06
N ARG A 657 51.94 9.07 19.12
CA ARG A 657 50.97 9.43 18.07
C ARG A 657 50.54 8.22 17.24
N LEU A 658 51.44 7.25 17.01
CA LEU A 658 51.07 6.01 16.34
C LEU A 658 50.17 5.17 17.25
N LYS A 659 50.53 5.00 18.53
CA LYS A 659 49.73 4.28 19.51
C LYS A 659 48.32 4.86 19.63
N ASP A 660 48.18 6.17 19.83
CA ASP A 660 46.88 6.84 19.95
C ASP A 660 45.99 6.56 18.72
N ARG A 661 46.57 6.61 17.51
CA ARG A 661 45.84 6.25 16.27
C ARG A 661 45.42 4.79 16.23
N LEU A 662 46.24 3.88 16.74
CA LEU A 662 45.92 2.45 16.79
C LEU A 662 44.81 2.19 17.82
N ASP A 663 44.90 2.81 18.99
CA ASP A 663 43.88 2.73 20.05
C ASP A 663 42.55 3.32 19.53
N ASP A 664 42.57 4.45 18.80
CA ASP A 664 41.38 5.02 18.14
C ASP A 664 40.77 4.07 17.09
N MET A 665 41.61 3.41 16.29
CA MET A 665 41.19 2.42 15.29
C MET A 665 40.58 1.17 15.95
N GLU A 666 41.15 0.70 17.06
CA GLU A 666 40.62 -0.42 17.85
C GLU A 666 39.27 -0.07 18.48
N MET A 667 39.14 1.12 19.06
CA MET A 667 37.87 1.62 19.59
C MET A 667 36.80 1.73 18.51
N GLU A 668 37.14 2.20 17.31
CA GLU A 668 36.19 2.31 16.20
C GLU A 668 35.73 0.93 15.69
N LEU A 669 36.64 -0.06 15.65
CA LEU A 669 36.26 -1.45 15.35
C LEU A 669 35.30 -1.99 16.42
N ALA A 670 35.57 -1.75 17.70
CA ALA A 670 34.68 -2.17 18.78
C ALA A 670 33.29 -1.52 18.68
N ARG A 671 33.22 -0.23 18.34
CA ARG A 671 31.93 0.46 18.08
C ARG A 671 31.19 -0.17 16.92
N ARG A 672 31.89 -0.48 15.82
CA ARG A 672 31.30 -1.13 14.66
C ARG A 672 30.75 -2.52 14.99
N VAL A 673 31.47 -3.33 15.78
CA VAL A 673 30.99 -4.65 16.22
C VAL A 673 29.70 -4.54 17.04
N VAL A 674 29.64 -3.59 17.97
CA VAL A 674 28.41 -3.32 18.75
C VAL A 674 27.26 -2.89 17.84
N ALA A 675 27.54 -2.01 16.87
CA ALA A 675 26.55 -1.55 15.91
C ALA A 675 26.03 -2.67 15.00
N GLU A 676 26.92 -3.53 14.49
CA GLU A 676 26.56 -4.68 13.66
C GLU A 676 25.69 -5.68 14.42
N LYS A 677 26.01 -5.97 15.69
CA LYS A 677 25.16 -6.80 16.55
C LYS A 677 23.77 -6.21 16.72
N ARG A 678 23.70 -4.89 16.96
CA ARG A 678 22.41 -4.22 17.10
C ARG A 678 21.59 -4.23 15.80
N TRP A 679 22.23 -4.08 14.65
CA TRP A 679 21.60 -4.27 13.35
C TRP A 679 21.00 -5.67 13.19
N MET A 680 21.71 -6.72 13.62
CA MET A 680 21.19 -8.09 13.57
C MET A 680 19.96 -8.27 14.44
N GLU A 681 19.99 -7.79 15.69
CA GLU A 681 18.85 -7.85 16.62
C GLU A 681 17.58 -7.19 16.03
N GLU A 682 17.71 -5.97 15.50
CA GLU A 682 16.60 -5.19 14.93
C GLU A 682 16.05 -5.85 13.65
N VAL A 683 16.93 -6.35 12.78
CA VAL A 683 16.52 -7.03 11.54
C VAL A 683 15.86 -8.36 11.82
N PHE A 684 16.35 -9.15 12.79
CA PHE A 684 15.72 -10.42 13.17
C PHE A 684 14.37 -10.21 13.85
N ALA A 685 14.23 -9.16 14.67
CA ALA A 685 12.93 -8.77 15.21
C ALA A 685 11.96 -8.39 14.09
N GLU A 686 12.40 -7.60 13.11
CA GLU A 686 11.57 -7.23 11.96
C GLU A 686 11.16 -8.44 11.12
N ARG A 687 12.04 -9.41 10.90
CA ARG A 687 11.71 -10.64 10.15
C ARG A 687 10.66 -11.48 10.86
N ARG A 688 10.77 -11.64 12.18
CA ARG A 688 9.74 -12.32 12.99
C ARG A 688 8.39 -11.62 12.87
N MET A 689 8.39 -10.28 12.90
CA MET A 689 7.19 -9.47 12.72
C MET A 689 6.55 -9.62 11.35
N LEU A 690 7.35 -9.60 10.28
CA LEU A 690 6.87 -9.79 8.91
C LEU A 690 6.32 -11.20 8.69
N LEU A 691 6.97 -12.22 9.27
CA LEU A 691 6.48 -13.60 9.20
C LEU A 691 5.14 -13.75 9.92
N ALA A 692 4.99 -13.17 11.11
CA ALA A 692 3.73 -13.15 11.84
C ALA A 692 2.64 -12.35 11.09
N ALA A 693 2.99 -11.24 10.42
CA ALA A 693 2.04 -10.50 9.61
C ALA A 693 1.57 -11.30 8.39
N ALA A 694 2.47 -12.05 7.75
CA ALA A 694 2.13 -12.96 6.65
C ALA A 694 1.22 -14.11 7.11
N GLU A 695 1.51 -14.70 8.27
CA GLU A 695 0.65 -15.71 8.91
C GLU A 695 -0.76 -15.15 9.16
N ALA A 696 -0.86 -13.97 9.76
CA ALA A 696 -2.15 -13.33 10.01
C ALA A 696 -2.91 -13.01 8.71
N ALA A 697 -2.21 -12.59 7.66
CA ALA A 697 -2.83 -12.34 6.37
C ALA A 697 -3.37 -13.62 5.72
N GLU A 698 -2.64 -14.74 5.80
CA GLU A 698 -3.11 -16.04 5.28
C GLU A 698 -4.24 -16.63 6.14
N MET A 699 -4.23 -16.38 7.45
CA MET A 699 -5.30 -16.75 8.37
C MET A 699 -6.60 -16.00 8.09
N VAL A 700 -6.55 -14.74 7.65
CA VAL A 700 -7.73 -13.90 7.34
C VAL A 700 -8.16 -14.00 5.86
N GLY A 701 -7.22 -14.08 4.92
CA GLY A 701 -7.43 -13.84 3.49
C GLY A 701 -8.34 -14.84 2.76
N ASP A 702 -8.44 -16.10 3.23
CA ASP A 702 -9.35 -17.08 2.61
C ASP A 702 -10.72 -17.17 3.31
N ALA A 703 -10.92 -16.46 4.42
CA ALA A 703 -12.22 -16.45 5.10
C ALA A 703 -13.29 -15.81 4.20
N ASP A 704 -12.95 -14.77 3.45
CA ASP A 704 -13.87 -14.04 2.58
C ASP A 704 -14.35 -14.86 1.36
N ALA A 705 -13.59 -15.88 0.94
CA ALA A 705 -14.00 -16.79 -0.13
C ALA A 705 -14.97 -17.89 0.35
N LEU A 706 -14.99 -18.18 1.65
CA LEU A 706 -15.78 -19.26 2.27
C LEU A 706 -17.03 -18.76 2.99
N PHE A 707 -16.97 -17.56 3.59
CA PHE A 707 -18.13 -16.86 4.16
C PHE A 707 -18.71 -15.90 3.13
N GLY A 708 -19.27 -16.43 2.04
CA GLY A 708 -20.03 -15.64 1.06
C GLY A 708 -21.17 -14.85 1.72
N ILE A 709 -20.82 -13.73 2.35
CA ILE A 709 -21.73 -12.69 2.81
C ILE A 709 -21.94 -11.86 1.55
N ASP A 710 -22.99 -12.18 0.81
CA ASP A 710 -23.61 -11.22 -0.10
C ASP A 710 -24.07 -10.03 0.76
N LEU A 711 -23.22 -9.00 0.84
CA LEU A 711 -23.54 -7.74 1.50
C LEU A 711 -24.66 -6.96 0.77
N ASP A 712 -25.21 -7.50 -0.32
CA ASP A 712 -26.31 -6.96 -1.10
C ASP A 712 -27.67 -7.66 -0.90
N ALA A 713 -27.79 -8.58 0.07
CA ALA A 713 -29.12 -9.10 0.43
C ALA A 713 -29.99 -7.98 1.04
N PRO A 714 -31.16 -7.64 0.44
CA PRO A 714 -31.96 -6.52 0.88
C PRO A 714 -32.51 -6.80 2.29
N ARG A 715 -32.10 -5.98 3.26
CA ARG A 715 -32.70 -5.96 4.61
C ARG A 715 -34.21 -5.79 4.46
N LEU A 716 -34.96 -6.83 4.83
CA LEU A 716 -36.40 -6.78 5.03
C LEU A 716 -36.71 -5.65 6.02
N LYS A 717 -37.34 -4.59 5.52
CA LYS A 717 -37.92 -3.53 6.33
C LYS A 717 -39.05 -4.12 7.14
N THR A 718 -38.82 -4.40 8.41
CA THR A 718 -39.89 -4.61 9.39
C THR A 718 -40.52 -3.25 9.69
N GLY A 719 -41.69 -3.02 9.10
CA GLY A 719 -42.58 -1.94 9.50
C GLY A 719 -43.34 -2.33 10.75
N HIS A 720 -43.16 -1.56 11.82
CA HIS A 720 -44.18 -1.43 12.85
C HIS A 720 -44.13 -0.03 13.46
N ASP A 721 -44.89 0.87 12.84
CA ASP A 721 -45.52 1.99 13.52
C ASP A 721 -46.54 1.42 14.52
N ILE A 722 -46.30 1.62 15.81
CA ILE A 722 -47.39 1.78 16.79
C ILE A 722 -46.98 2.95 17.69
N GLY A 723 -47.60 4.10 17.45
CA GLY A 723 -47.62 5.18 18.42
C GLY A 723 -48.66 4.90 19.51
N THR A 724 -48.37 5.33 20.73
CA THR A 724 -49.38 5.99 21.58
C THR A 724 -48.71 6.79 22.69
N THR A 725 -49.00 8.09 22.66
CA THR A 725 -49.23 9.00 23.80
C THR A 725 -49.39 8.34 25.17
N ILE A 726 -48.55 8.73 26.14
CA ILE A 726 -48.82 9.65 27.28
C ILE A 726 -47.47 10.08 27.85
#